data_AF-A0A257RHK4-F1
#
_entry.id   AF-A0A257RHK4-F1
#
_cell.length_a   1.000
_cell.length_b   1.000
_cell.length_c   1.000
_cell.angle_alpha   90.00
_cell.angle_beta   90.00
_cell.angle_gamma   90.00
#
_symmetry.space_group_name_H-M   'P 1'
#
loop_
_entity.id
_entity.type
_entity.pdbx_description
1 polymer ?
#
loop_
_entity_poly.entity_id
_entity_poly.type
_entity_poly.pdbx_seq_one_letter_code
_entity_poly.pdbx_strand_id
1 'polypeptide(L)'
;GLRFQRGRWWASVPDKAATSGRHYESFFAEDDARAWLAQAVPAVRTGRPLPDAERFRTTKTAKRTAPAAKPPPAKMQPDVASVAKAWMAAAYEDLRRGGPDRAERVRRIVDGYLVPWFAPRTTTVSDITYYMAHDWLLHLVGREHVPTTRSASPGLSPLPASVDLETDELGLVAVARLCGVSLPTVRRRWRQGELPGAYRDPAGHIRVPVAALDGVRDKRRRAPAGLSQRYVSDALWVLRRVLGFARANGLFPPGFDPTESLDAPTPDPSAARTRRPTRQPRPLTLPECARIAAHLHPAHQVVLWLQRIMGLRISEAFGVLLGDVIELGDTALLAAQGQGGRKFNVRDDHGVVVAVPYKATMKTAAGSRVLVVPASMLDLIHAAVEAFHTDPATGTVNPADRLVPGIYQKNRSGQEGYRHAFEDAVVAEELSTADLGFRVSTHLLRKSLATDLAWQEGIEDTVRRRFMGHRAGDDVFGRIYTLDHPEITPLVKVAAILDDKVTATIGTLLTPTTRKVAWGKHNPLRDRAEEVNATLATAGWLVNPGTADDPLCDAERVASELDIARTTARRWMTDGTLPTLVTPDAQGVPRRYARLSTVWAHRDRLARRILLPDLAEQLGLRYHEAYNMVRRLDLDLEQHPTSRVYEVTPDAASALRAEVERIQALHGRSMKLPAAAVQLHVAASTVRILAERGDLDVDPETDSSGLRFVTRASVKQYWIAHHEAKRRPAQPVAAVPVAEVARFTGETSRTLMDLVRAGVLEQVPGRRAAQLTATSLRTWMAGRDPDDAVRPASLDLASVTPLRLAPESNIVIPPKPVTLTRGASRNGR
;
A
#
# COMPACT_ATOMS: atom_id res chain seq x y z
N GLY A 1 -10.41 59.87 -38.05
CA GLY A 1 -9.86 58.70 -37.34
C GLY A 1 -8.35 58.82 -37.30
N LEU A 2 -7.71 58.34 -36.24
CA LEU A 2 -6.26 58.44 -36.06
C LEU A 2 -5.70 57.01 -35.89
N ARG A 3 -4.62 56.66 -36.59
CA ARG A 3 -3.94 55.36 -36.47
C ARG A 3 -2.44 55.48 -36.66
N PHE A 4 -1.64 54.70 -35.92
CA PHE A 4 -0.18 54.66 -36.11
C PHE A 4 0.20 53.46 -37.00
N GLN A 5 0.88 53.72 -38.13
CA GLN A 5 1.27 52.67 -39.09
C GLN A 5 2.55 53.06 -39.84
N ARG A 6 3.52 52.13 -39.93
CA ARG A 6 4.82 52.33 -40.62
C ARG A 6 5.62 53.54 -40.11
N GLY A 7 5.65 53.75 -38.80
CA GLY A 7 6.43 54.83 -38.17
C GLY A 7 5.82 56.24 -38.36
N ARG A 8 4.55 56.33 -38.75
CA ARG A 8 3.84 57.59 -38.96
C ARG A 8 2.42 57.54 -38.38
N TRP A 9 1.93 58.70 -37.97
CA TRP A 9 0.55 58.91 -37.57
C TRP A 9 -0.31 59.25 -38.78
N TRP A 10 -1.33 58.44 -39.04
CA TRP A 10 -2.27 58.64 -40.15
C TRP A 10 -3.58 59.19 -39.60
N ALA A 11 -3.98 60.34 -40.12
CA ALA A 11 -5.27 60.95 -39.87
C ALA A 11 -6.21 60.76 -41.07
N SER A 12 -7.49 60.53 -40.82
CA SER A 12 -8.50 60.41 -41.89
C SER A 12 -9.82 61.11 -41.61
N VAL A 13 -10.42 61.67 -42.65
CA VAL A 13 -11.75 62.30 -42.64
C VAL A 13 -12.57 61.78 -43.84
N PRO A 14 -13.91 61.71 -43.75
CA PRO A 14 -14.74 61.30 -44.89
C PRO A 14 -14.70 62.36 -46.00
N ASP A 15 -14.71 61.92 -47.27
CA ASP A 15 -14.77 62.83 -48.42
C ASP A 15 -16.16 63.43 -48.60
N LYS A 16 -16.21 64.66 -49.11
CA LYS A 16 -17.46 65.40 -49.40
C LYS A 16 -18.12 64.94 -50.69
N ALA A 17 -18.62 63.72 -50.68
CA ALA A 17 -19.69 63.25 -51.56
C ALA A 17 -20.09 61.88 -51.02
N ALA A 18 -21.36 61.49 -51.16
CA ALA A 18 -21.96 60.28 -50.61
C ALA A 18 -21.41 58.95 -51.18
N THR A 19 -20.10 58.73 -51.12
CA THR A 19 -19.41 57.49 -51.45
C THR A 19 -18.39 57.21 -50.36
N SER A 20 -18.13 55.93 -50.09
CA SER A 20 -17.36 55.38 -48.97
C SER A 20 -15.85 55.77 -48.91
N GLY A 21 -15.45 56.86 -49.57
CA GLY A 21 -14.09 57.39 -49.59
C GLY A 21 -13.71 58.12 -48.31
N ARG A 22 -12.45 57.95 -47.90
CA ARG A 22 -11.84 58.72 -46.80
C ARG A 22 -10.55 59.34 -47.33
N HIS A 23 -10.36 60.63 -47.07
CA HIS A 23 -9.09 61.31 -47.28
C HIS A 23 -8.13 60.92 -46.16
N TYR A 24 -6.88 60.59 -46.50
CA TYR A 24 -5.85 60.18 -45.54
C TYR A 24 -4.62 61.09 -45.64
N GLU A 25 -4.10 61.51 -44.48
CA GLU A 25 -2.86 62.27 -44.36
C GLU A 25 -1.94 61.64 -43.33
N SER A 26 -0.62 61.69 -43.57
CA SER A 26 0.39 61.15 -42.66
C SER A 26 1.24 62.24 -42.02
N PHE A 27 1.58 62.06 -40.74
CA PHE A 27 2.35 62.99 -39.89
C PHE A 27 3.43 62.23 -39.12
N PHE A 28 4.50 62.93 -38.74
CA PHE A 28 5.59 62.35 -37.93
C PHE A 28 5.26 62.33 -36.43
N ALA A 29 4.62 63.38 -35.93
CA ALA A 29 4.16 63.48 -34.55
C ALA A 29 2.66 63.23 -34.41
N GLU A 30 2.24 62.68 -33.27
CA GLU A 30 0.82 62.48 -32.96
C GLU A 30 0.07 63.81 -32.84
N ASP A 31 0.72 64.80 -32.22
CA ASP A 31 0.16 66.13 -31.96
C ASP A 31 -0.14 66.89 -33.26
N ASP A 32 0.74 66.78 -34.26
CA ASP A 32 0.53 67.34 -35.61
C ASP A 32 -0.72 66.73 -36.27
N ALA A 33 -0.87 65.41 -36.19
CA ALA A 33 -2.02 64.70 -36.76
C ALA A 33 -3.34 65.07 -36.06
N ARG A 34 -3.30 65.25 -34.73
CA ARG A 34 -4.44 65.71 -33.93
C ARG A 34 -4.79 67.17 -34.26
N ALA A 35 -3.80 68.04 -34.38
CA ALA A 35 -3.99 69.45 -34.73
C ALA A 35 -4.60 69.62 -36.12
N TRP A 36 -4.15 68.83 -37.10
CA TRP A 36 -4.75 68.81 -38.43
C TRP A 36 -6.19 68.30 -38.39
N LEU A 37 -6.47 67.20 -37.68
CA LEU A 37 -7.85 66.66 -37.54
C LEU A 37 -8.81 67.66 -36.92
N ALA A 38 -8.35 68.41 -35.91
CA ALA A 38 -9.16 69.43 -35.24
C ALA A 38 -9.66 70.52 -36.21
N GLN A 39 -8.92 70.80 -37.29
CA GLN A 39 -9.33 71.75 -38.33
C GLN A 39 -10.02 71.07 -39.53
N ALA A 40 -9.62 69.84 -39.88
CA ALA A 40 -10.17 69.09 -40.99
C ALA A 40 -11.63 68.66 -40.75
N VAL A 41 -12.00 68.26 -39.52
CA VAL A 41 -13.36 67.82 -39.20
C VAL A 41 -14.39 68.95 -39.36
N PRO A 42 -14.19 70.17 -38.81
CA PRO A 42 -15.08 71.30 -39.08
C PRO A 42 -15.13 71.70 -40.56
N ALA A 43 -14.00 71.64 -41.27
CA ALA A 43 -13.95 71.95 -42.70
C ALA A 43 -14.85 70.99 -43.51
N VAL A 44 -14.80 69.68 -43.22
CA VAL A 44 -15.68 68.69 -43.85
C VAL A 44 -17.15 68.96 -43.53
N ARG A 45 -17.48 69.31 -42.29
CA ARG A 45 -18.87 69.60 -41.90
C ARG A 45 -19.45 70.85 -42.56
N THR A 46 -18.63 71.83 -42.90
CA THR A 46 -19.07 73.17 -43.35
C THR A 46 -18.91 73.41 -44.86
N GLY A 47 -18.68 72.38 -45.66
CA GLY A 47 -18.49 72.58 -47.10
C GLY A 47 -17.12 73.17 -47.51
N ARG A 48 -16.27 73.60 -46.55
CA ARG A 48 -14.94 74.19 -46.80
C ARG A 48 -13.83 73.21 -47.22
N PRO A 49 -12.85 73.63 -48.04
CA PRO A 49 -11.71 72.77 -48.40
C PRO A 49 -10.92 72.31 -47.16
N LEU A 50 -10.32 71.12 -47.24
CA LEU A 50 -9.50 70.59 -46.15
C LEU A 50 -8.29 71.50 -45.89
N PRO A 51 -7.88 71.67 -44.62
CA PRO A 51 -6.68 72.42 -44.30
C PRO A 51 -5.46 71.69 -44.88
N ASP A 52 -4.52 72.46 -45.44
CA ASP A 52 -3.27 71.94 -45.98
C ASP A 52 -2.47 71.22 -44.89
N ALA A 53 -2.23 69.92 -45.08
CA ALA A 53 -1.56 69.06 -44.11
C ALA A 53 -0.10 69.48 -43.88
N GLU A 54 0.57 70.09 -44.86
CA GLU A 54 1.95 70.55 -44.72
C GLU A 54 2.12 71.62 -43.63
N ARG A 55 1.09 72.45 -43.39
CA ARG A 55 1.12 73.48 -42.33
C ARG A 55 1.23 72.90 -40.92
N PHE A 56 0.83 71.64 -40.76
CA PHE A 56 0.84 70.94 -39.49
C PHE A 56 2.02 69.98 -39.38
N ARG A 57 2.78 69.73 -40.46
CA ARG A 57 3.98 68.91 -40.41
C ARG A 57 5.10 69.75 -39.81
N THR A 58 5.19 69.77 -38.48
CA THR A 58 6.23 70.54 -37.79
C THR A 58 7.57 69.80 -37.87
N THR A 59 8.25 69.89 -39.00
CA THR A 59 9.71 69.70 -39.08
C THR A 59 10.27 70.27 -40.39
N LYS A 60 10.36 71.60 -40.46
CA LYS A 60 11.47 72.20 -41.21
C LYS A 60 12.63 72.33 -40.23
N THR A 61 13.44 71.30 -40.15
CA THR A 61 14.75 71.35 -39.48
C THR A 61 15.48 72.57 -40.03
N ALA A 62 15.78 73.54 -39.15
CA ALA A 62 16.55 74.71 -39.52
C ALA A 62 17.83 74.27 -40.23
N LYS A 63 18.07 74.83 -41.42
CA LYS A 63 19.28 74.67 -42.21
C LYS A 63 20.43 75.27 -41.40
N ARG A 64 21.07 74.46 -40.57
CA ARG A 64 22.21 74.86 -39.74
C ARG A 64 23.42 75.00 -40.66
N THR A 65 23.95 76.21 -40.73
CA THR A 65 25.27 76.55 -41.24
C THR A 65 26.30 75.57 -40.71
N ALA A 66 27.21 75.12 -41.58
CA ALA A 66 28.26 74.17 -41.27
C ALA A 66 29.09 74.66 -40.06
N PRO A 67 29.09 73.95 -38.93
CA PRO A 67 30.15 74.12 -37.94
C PRO A 67 31.41 73.47 -38.51
N ALA A 68 32.56 74.12 -38.30
CA ALA A 68 33.87 73.51 -38.51
C ALA A 68 33.89 72.08 -37.96
N ALA A 69 34.53 71.17 -38.71
CA ALA A 69 34.58 69.74 -38.43
C ALA A 69 34.84 69.46 -36.94
N LYS A 70 33.75 69.17 -36.21
CA LYS A 70 33.88 68.47 -34.93
C LYS A 70 34.37 67.07 -35.27
N PRO A 71 35.40 66.56 -34.58
CA PRO A 71 35.77 65.16 -34.72
C PRO A 71 34.51 64.31 -34.50
N PRO A 72 34.34 63.21 -35.25
CA PRO A 72 33.18 62.34 -35.08
C PRO A 72 33.00 62.05 -33.60
N PRO A 73 31.76 62.09 -33.04
CA PRO A 73 31.56 61.66 -31.67
C PRO A 73 32.19 60.28 -31.58
N ALA A 74 33.13 60.11 -30.65
CA ALA A 74 33.80 58.84 -30.44
C ALA A 74 32.69 57.77 -30.45
N LYS A 75 32.75 56.83 -31.38
CA LYS A 75 31.80 55.71 -31.42
C LYS A 75 31.94 55.05 -30.06
N MET A 76 31.01 55.35 -29.16
CA MET A 76 31.00 54.82 -27.81
C MET A 76 30.69 53.35 -28.02
N GLN A 77 31.73 52.53 -28.04
CA GLN A 77 31.59 51.10 -28.19
C GLN A 77 31.42 50.55 -26.78
N PRO A 78 30.18 50.27 -26.35
CA PRO A 78 29.94 49.84 -24.98
C PRO A 78 30.60 48.49 -24.72
N ASP A 79 31.07 48.31 -23.50
CA ASP A 79 31.56 47.03 -23.03
C ASP A 79 30.42 46.00 -22.92
N VAL A 80 30.80 44.73 -22.75
CA VAL A 80 29.84 43.61 -22.66
C VAL A 80 28.89 43.77 -21.47
N ALA A 81 29.37 44.29 -20.34
CA ALA A 81 28.57 44.48 -19.14
C ALA A 81 27.46 45.53 -19.36
N SER A 82 27.79 46.64 -20.01
CA SER A 82 26.86 47.73 -20.33
C SER A 82 25.79 47.25 -21.30
N VAL A 83 26.17 46.50 -22.35
CA VAL A 83 25.21 45.94 -23.31
C VAL A 83 24.31 44.90 -22.66
N ALA A 84 24.85 44.01 -21.84
CA ALA A 84 24.06 43.01 -21.13
C ALA A 84 23.07 43.65 -20.16
N LYS A 85 23.50 44.69 -19.41
CA LYS A 85 22.65 45.47 -18.52
C LYS A 85 21.54 46.21 -19.30
N ALA A 86 21.89 46.87 -20.40
CA ALA A 86 20.93 47.58 -21.24
C ALA A 86 19.89 46.62 -21.86
N TRP A 87 20.32 45.46 -22.35
CA TRP A 87 19.41 44.42 -22.83
C TRP A 87 18.50 43.91 -21.71
N MET A 88 19.03 43.68 -20.51
CA MET A 88 18.21 43.23 -19.37
C MET A 88 17.16 44.25 -18.97
N ALA A 89 17.52 45.54 -18.91
CA ALA A 89 16.59 46.63 -18.63
C ALA A 89 15.50 46.67 -19.72
N ALA A 90 15.88 46.74 -21.00
CA ALA A 90 14.94 46.75 -22.11
C ALA A 90 14.02 45.51 -22.11
N ALA A 91 14.56 44.32 -21.88
CA ALA A 91 13.79 43.09 -21.95
C ALA A 91 12.89 42.86 -20.73
N TYR A 92 13.38 43.07 -19.51
CA TYR A 92 12.70 42.65 -18.29
C TYR A 92 12.13 43.81 -17.46
N GLU A 93 12.68 45.01 -17.57
CA GLU A 93 12.18 46.20 -16.88
C GLU A 93 11.14 46.91 -17.75
N ASP A 94 11.49 47.24 -18.99
CA ASP A 94 10.65 47.99 -19.93
C ASP A 94 9.58 47.09 -20.58
N LEU A 95 10.02 46.06 -21.32
CA LEU A 95 9.13 45.16 -22.06
C LEU A 95 8.51 44.05 -21.20
N ARG A 96 8.94 43.93 -19.93
CA ARG A 96 8.44 42.95 -18.95
C ARG A 96 8.36 41.52 -19.51
N ARG A 97 9.35 41.11 -20.34
CA ARG A 97 9.38 39.79 -21.00
C ARG A 97 9.64 38.68 -19.99
N GLY A 98 8.58 38.16 -19.40
CA GLY A 98 8.63 37.11 -18.39
C GLY A 98 8.67 37.67 -16.96
N GLY A 99 8.42 36.79 -15.98
CA GLY A 99 8.29 37.20 -14.58
C GLY A 99 9.62 37.49 -13.86
N PRO A 100 9.58 38.09 -12.65
CA PRO A 100 10.76 38.46 -11.87
C PRO A 100 11.74 37.29 -11.61
N ASP A 101 11.22 36.08 -11.33
CA ASP A 101 12.05 34.87 -11.16
C ASP A 101 12.91 34.55 -12.39
N ARG A 102 12.41 34.85 -13.60
CA ARG A 102 13.15 34.66 -14.86
C ARG A 102 14.22 35.73 -15.02
N ALA A 103 13.88 36.99 -14.73
CA ALA A 103 14.84 38.10 -14.75
C ALA A 103 16.01 37.83 -13.81
N GLU A 104 15.74 37.37 -12.59
CA GLU A 104 16.77 37.04 -11.59
C GLU A 104 17.64 35.84 -12.01
N ARG A 105 17.07 34.82 -12.65
CA ARG A 105 17.85 33.71 -13.21
C ARG A 105 18.79 34.19 -14.31
N VAL A 106 18.29 35.03 -15.21
CA VAL A 106 19.08 35.57 -16.33
C VAL A 106 20.18 36.49 -15.80
N ARG A 107 19.88 37.33 -14.81
CA ARG A 107 20.86 38.15 -14.09
C ARG A 107 21.98 37.30 -13.51
N ARG A 108 21.68 36.21 -12.80
CA ARG A 108 22.71 35.28 -12.30
C ARG A 108 23.58 34.67 -13.41
N ILE A 109 23.02 34.43 -14.60
CA ILE A 109 23.82 33.96 -15.74
C ILE A 109 24.75 35.07 -16.24
N VAL A 110 24.22 36.28 -16.40
CA VAL A 110 24.97 37.44 -16.87
C VAL A 110 26.11 37.77 -15.91
N ASP A 111 25.78 37.97 -14.63
CA ASP A 111 26.72 38.41 -13.60
C ASP A 111 27.68 37.30 -13.15
N GLY A 112 27.22 36.04 -13.19
CA GLY A 112 27.99 34.91 -12.71
C GLY A 112 28.90 34.27 -13.75
N TYR A 113 28.55 34.33 -15.04
CA TYR A 113 29.23 33.55 -16.08
C TYR A 113 29.57 34.32 -17.35
N LEU A 114 28.73 35.27 -17.78
CA LEU A 114 28.94 35.98 -19.04
C LEU A 114 29.91 37.16 -18.85
N VAL A 115 29.57 38.11 -17.98
CA VAL A 115 30.36 39.32 -17.74
C VAL A 115 31.75 38.98 -17.18
N PRO A 116 31.90 38.11 -16.16
CA PRO A 116 33.22 37.74 -15.65
C PRO A 116 34.14 37.08 -16.68
N TRP A 117 33.57 36.45 -17.71
CA TRP A 117 34.36 35.82 -18.77
C TRP A 117 34.78 36.81 -19.85
N PHE A 118 33.83 37.54 -20.43
CA PHE A 118 34.10 38.37 -21.61
C PHE A 118 34.65 39.75 -21.26
N ALA A 119 34.22 40.38 -20.16
CA ALA A 119 34.65 41.75 -19.85
C ALA A 119 36.17 41.90 -19.65
N PRO A 120 36.89 40.95 -19.00
CA PRO A 120 38.36 41.04 -18.91
C PRO A 120 39.09 40.77 -20.24
N ARG A 121 38.41 40.23 -21.25
CA ARG A 121 39.00 39.76 -22.52
C ARG A 121 38.61 40.63 -23.72
N THR A 122 37.74 41.60 -23.52
CA THR A 122 37.20 42.48 -24.56
C THR A 122 37.18 43.91 -24.07
N THR A 123 37.49 44.86 -24.94
CA THR A 123 37.31 46.29 -24.65
C THR A 123 35.88 46.71 -24.98
N THR A 124 35.31 46.10 -26.01
CA THR A 124 33.98 46.39 -26.54
C THR A 124 33.20 45.10 -26.77
N VAL A 125 31.86 45.18 -26.80
CA VAL A 125 31.05 43.99 -27.14
C VAL A 125 31.40 43.40 -28.51
N SER A 126 31.85 44.24 -29.44
CA SER A 126 32.17 43.90 -30.82
C SER A 126 33.45 43.08 -30.95
N ASP A 127 34.30 43.08 -29.91
CA ASP A 127 35.50 42.26 -29.84
C ASP A 127 35.20 40.77 -29.58
N ILE A 128 33.95 40.43 -29.24
CA ILE A 128 33.56 39.03 -29.04
C ILE A 128 33.62 38.29 -30.38
N THR A 129 34.57 37.36 -30.47
CA THR A 129 34.72 36.46 -31.62
C THR A 129 34.06 35.10 -31.39
N TYR A 130 33.90 34.35 -32.49
CA TYR A 130 33.45 32.96 -32.43
C TYR A 130 34.31 32.11 -31.49
N TYR A 131 35.65 32.22 -31.58
CA TYR A 131 36.56 31.45 -30.73
C TYR A 131 36.39 31.77 -29.24
N MET A 132 36.16 33.03 -28.88
CA MET A 132 35.93 33.40 -27.48
C MET A 132 34.61 32.84 -26.94
N ALA A 133 33.56 32.79 -27.78
CA ALA A 133 32.29 32.18 -27.42
C ALA A 133 32.39 30.65 -27.33
N HIS A 134 33.15 30.03 -28.23
CA HIS A 134 33.47 28.61 -28.19
C HIS A 134 34.25 28.23 -26.92
N ASP A 135 35.32 28.96 -26.60
CA ASP A 135 36.15 28.72 -25.41
C ASP A 135 35.38 28.97 -24.11
N TRP A 136 34.49 29.95 -24.10
CA TRP A 136 33.56 30.15 -22.99
C TRP A 136 32.69 28.91 -22.75
N LEU A 137 32.13 28.31 -23.81
CA LEU A 137 31.32 27.09 -23.66
C LEU A 137 32.14 25.94 -23.11
N LEU A 138 33.39 25.79 -23.57
CA LEU A 138 34.33 24.79 -23.04
C LEU A 138 34.68 25.05 -21.57
N HIS A 139 34.89 26.30 -21.19
CA HIS A 139 35.09 26.71 -19.80
C HIS A 139 33.90 26.32 -18.92
N LEU A 140 32.67 26.60 -19.36
CA LEU A 140 31.46 26.27 -18.60
C LEU A 140 31.29 24.76 -18.38
N VAL A 141 31.74 23.91 -19.31
CA VAL A 141 31.71 22.45 -19.15
C VAL A 141 32.99 21.86 -18.55
N GLY A 142 33.95 22.69 -18.14
CA GLY A 142 35.18 22.27 -17.49
C GLY A 142 36.18 21.57 -18.42
N ARG A 143 36.15 21.86 -19.73
CA ARG A 143 37.00 21.25 -20.78
C ARG A 143 38.16 22.14 -21.24
N GLU A 144 38.61 23.09 -20.43
CA GLU A 144 39.69 24.01 -20.83
C GLU A 144 40.96 23.25 -21.26
N HIS A 145 41.38 23.47 -22.51
CA HIS A 145 42.79 23.35 -22.90
C HIS A 145 43.47 24.63 -22.44
N VAL A 146 44.51 24.52 -21.61
CA VAL A 146 45.38 25.65 -21.28
C VAL A 146 46.51 25.66 -22.31
N PRO A 147 46.58 26.63 -23.26
CA PRO A 147 47.86 26.97 -23.84
C PRO A 147 48.63 27.73 -22.77
N THR A 148 49.74 27.18 -22.31
CA THR A 148 50.70 27.86 -21.43
C THR A 148 51.20 29.14 -22.08
N THR A 149 50.58 30.27 -21.75
CA THR A 149 51.21 31.58 -21.83
C THR A 149 51.15 32.22 -20.45
N ARG A 150 52.33 32.25 -19.81
CA ARG A 150 52.58 32.99 -18.57
C ARG A 150 52.20 34.45 -18.79
N SER A 151 51.21 34.94 -18.06
CA SER A 151 51.04 36.36 -17.74
C SER A 151 50.22 36.45 -16.45
N ALA A 152 50.74 37.24 -15.51
CA ALA A 152 50.39 37.29 -14.10
C ALA A 152 48.88 37.27 -13.76
N SER A 153 48.49 36.43 -12.81
CA SER A 153 47.24 36.62 -12.07
C SER A 153 47.35 37.87 -11.20
N PRO A 154 46.36 38.79 -11.23
CA PRO A 154 46.28 39.85 -10.23
C PRO A 154 45.95 39.23 -8.87
N GLY A 155 46.73 39.62 -7.86
CA GLY A 155 46.69 39.06 -6.51
C GLY A 155 45.31 39.13 -5.86
N LEU A 156 44.97 38.03 -5.18
CA LEU A 156 43.91 38.01 -4.17
C LEU A 156 44.18 39.10 -3.13
N SER A 157 43.13 39.86 -2.77
CA SER A 157 43.17 40.83 -1.69
C SER A 157 43.66 40.21 -0.37
N PRO A 158 44.38 40.97 0.49
CA PRO A 158 44.82 40.48 1.78
C PRO A 158 43.62 40.16 2.69
N LEU A 159 43.79 39.12 3.51
CA LEU A 159 42.86 38.72 4.58
C LEU A 159 42.54 39.89 5.53
N PRO A 160 41.30 40.02 6.05
CA PRO A 160 41.03 40.90 7.18
C PRO A 160 41.69 40.36 8.46
N ALA A 161 42.34 41.26 9.20
CA ALA A 161 43.23 41.02 10.33
C ALA A 161 42.55 40.54 11.65
N SER A 162 41.49 39.72 11.59
CA SER A 162 40.67 39.41 12.77
C SER A 162 40.44 37.91 13.01
N VAL A 163 41.38 37.05 12.68
CA VAL A 163 41.34 35.64 13.11
C VAL A 163 42.61 35.39 13.91
N ASP A 164 42.49 35.41 15.24
CA ASP A 164 43.55 34.92 16.13
C ASP A 164 43.80 33.45 15.80
N LEU A 165 44.98 33.18 15.24
CA LEU A 165 45.46 31.84 14.93
C LEU A 165 46.06 31.12 16.15
N GLU A 166 45.92 31.68 17.35
CA GLU A 166 46.41 31.07 18.60
C GLU A 166 45.50 29.96 19.14
N THR A 167 44.24 29.87 18.68
CA THR A 167 43.34 28.75 19.01
C THR A 167 43.32 27.72 17.89
N ASP A 168 43.66 26.47 18.24
CA ASP A 168 43.74 25.30 17.34
C ASP A 168 42.36 24.80 16.83
N GLU A 169 41.31 25.60 17.04
CA GLU A 169 39.91 25.28 16.75
C GLU A 169 39.16 26.47 16.14
N LEU A 170 38.31 26.19 15.15
CA LEU A 170 37.53 27.19 14.42
C LEU A 170 36.04 26.90 14.48
N GLY A 171 35.23 27.97 14.56
CA GLY A 171 33.79 27.86 14.34
C GLY A 171 33.46 27.63 12.86
N LEU A 172 32.33 26.97 12.57
CA LEU A 172 31.91 26.66 11.18
C LEU A 172 31.86 27.86 10.22
N VAL A 173 31.57 29.07 10.73
CA VAL A 173 31.56 30.30 9.93
C VAL A 173 32.98 30.68 9.51
N ALA A 174 33.94 30.57 10.42
CA ALA A 174 35.35 30.80 10.13
C ALA A 174 35.86 29.73 9.15
N VAL A 175 35.50 28.45 9.34
CA VAL A 175 35.83 27.36 8.40
C VAL A 175 35.26 27.63 6.99
N ALA A 176 34.00 28.04 6.88
CA ALA A 176 33.36 28.35 5.60
C ALA A 176 34.11 29.47 4.87
N ARG A 177 34.51 30.51 5.60
CA ARG A 177 35.27 31.64 5.08
C ARG A 177 36.69 31.25 4.67
N LEU A 178 37.43 30.54 5.53
CA LEU A 178 38.81 30.08 5.29
C LEU A 178 38.91 29.09 4.13
N CYS A 179 37.90 28.25 3.94
CA CYS A 179 37.88 27.24 2.87
C CYS A 179 37.16 27.70 1.59
N GLY A 180 36.59 28.91 1.56
CA GLY A 180 35.89 29.46 0.39
C GLY A 180 34.64 28.68 -0.01
N VAL A 181 33.91 28.13 0.97
CA VAL A 181 32.68 27.33 0.75
C VAL A 181 31.50 27.90 1.54
N SER A 182 30.27 27.61 1.11
CA SER A 182 29.09 28.10 1.82
C SER A 182 28.95 27.47 3.22
N LEU A 183 28.43 28.22 4.21
CA LEU A 183 28.15 27.71 5.55
C LEU A 183 27.25 26.46 5.56
N PRO A 184 26.19 26.36 4.73
CA PRO A 184 25.41 25.12 4.58
C PRO A 184 26.26 23.92 4.15
N THR A 185 27.26 24.13 3.27
CA THR A 185 28.18 23.07 2.84
C THR A 185 28.98 22.54 4.02
N VAL A 186 29.57 23.42 4.84
CA VAL A 186 30.36 23.02 6.01
C VAL A 186 29.48 22.32 7.06
N ARG A 187 28.27 22.84 7.30
CA ARG A 187 27.27 22.19 8.19
C ARG A 187 26.88 20.79 7.70
N ARG A 188 26.69 20.62 6.40
CA ARG A 188 26.37 19.31 5.80
C ARG A 188 27.52 18.34 6.03
N ARG A 189 28.76 18.76 5.76
CA ARG A 189 29.97 17.95 5.96
C ARG A 189 30.13 17.51 7.42
N TRP A 190 29.90 18.42 8.37
CA TRP A 190 29.86 18.07 9.79
C TRP A 190 28.84 16.98 10.10
N ARG A 191 27.59 17.14 9.64
CA ARG A 191 26.52 16.13 9.83
C ARG A 191 26.83 14.78 9.17
N GLN A 192 27.65 14.80 8.12
CA GLN A 192 28.09 13.61 7.40
C GLN A 192 29.36 13.00 7.98
N GLY A 193 29.91 13.54 9.09
CA GLY A 193 31.15 13.06 9.71
C GLY A 193 32.41 13.38 8.91
N GLU A 194 32.33 14.24 7.88
CA GLU A 194 33.45 14.61 7.00
C GLU A 194 34.36 15.70 7.60
N LEU A 195 34.19 16.05 8.88
CA LEU A 195 35.05 16.95 9.65
C LEU A 195 35.56 16.21 10.89
N PRO A 196 36.68 15.47 10.78
CA PRO A 196 37.18 14.64 11.87
C PRO A 196 37.53 15.51 13.10
N GLY A 197 37.09 15.09 14.28
CA GLY A 197 37.32 15.82 15.53
C GLY A 197 36.43 17.05 15.74
N ALA A 198 35.50 17.37 14.83
CA ALA A 198 34.57 18.46 15.03
C ALA A 198 33.49 18.10 16.07
N TYR A 199 33.36 18.89 17.13
CA TYR A 199 32.45 18.65 18.24
C TYR A 199 31.59 19.88 18.53
N ARG A 200 30.56 19.69 19.35
CA ARG A 200 29.71 20.77 19.84
C ARG A 200 30.18 21.16 21.24
N ASP A 201 30.57 22.42 21.42
CA ASP A 201 30.98 22.95 22.72
C ASP A 201 29.77 23.08 23.68
N PRO A 202 29.99 23.31 25.00
CA PRO A 202 28.91 23.46 25.98
C PRO A 202 27.94 24.61 25.69
N ALA A 203 28.36 25.61 24.90
CA ALA A 203 27.50 26.71 24.45
C ALA A 203 26.69 26.37 23.18
N GLY A 204 26.85 25.16 22.65
CA GLY A 204 26.12 24.66 21.48
C GLY A 204 26.74 25.06 20.13
N HIS A 205 27.92 25.68 20.13
CA HIS A 205 28.64 26.03 18.91
C HIS A 205 29.48 24.85 18.42
N ILE A 206 29.64 24.73 17.12
CA ILE A 206 30.40 23.63 16.52
C ILE A 206 31.83 24.11 16.31
N ARG A 207 32.77 23.46 17.01
CA ARG A 207 34.21 23.68 16.94
C ARG A 207 34.83 22.64 16.03
N VAL A 208 35.70 23.10 15.13
CA VAL A 208 36.37 22.28 14.11
C VAL A 208 37.87 22.48 14.30
N PRO A 209 38.63 21.42 14.65
CA PRO A 209 40.08 21.51 14.74
C PRO A 209 40.69 22.00 13.44
N VAL A 210 41.75 22.82 13.50
CA VAL A 210 42.44 23.34 12.30
C VAL A 210 42.98 22.20 11.43
N ALA A 211 43.42 21.10 12.03
CA ALA A 211 43.84 19.88 11.32
C ALA A 211 42.71 19.22 10.50
N ALA A 212 41.45 19.43 10.87
CA ALA A 212 40.29 18.92 10.13
C ALA A 212 39.97 19.73 8.86
N LEU A 213 40.62 20.89 8.68
CA LEU A 213 40.46 21.73 7.49
C LEU A 213 41.02 21.09 6.23
N ASP A 214 41.97 20.15 6.35
CA ASP A 214 42.53 19.44 5.21
C ASP A 214 41.45 18.60 4.51
N GLY A 215 40.56 17.93 5.26
CA GLY A 215 39.37 17.28 4.71
C GLY A 215 38.39 18.23 4.00
N VAL A 216 38.47 19.53 4.29
CA VAL A 216 37.70 20.58 3.61
C VAL A 216 38.42 21.10 2.36
N ARG A 217 39.76 21.23 2.42
CA ARG A 217 40.66 21.75 1.38
C ARG A 217 41.00 20.73 0.28
N ASP A 218 41.04 19.43 0.59
CA ASP A 218 41.60 18.38 -0.28
C ASP A 218 40.81 18.06 -1.56
N LYS A 219 39.66 18.70 -1.78
CA LYS A 219 38.94 18.60 -3.07
C LYS A 219 39.34 19.66 -4.10
N ARG A 220 40.40 20.45 -3.87
CA ARG A 220 40.99 21.34 -4.91
C ARG A 220 41.69 20.61 -6.07
N ARG A 221 41.73 19.27 -6.08
CA ARG A 221 42.13 18.46 -7.25
C ARG A 221 41.02 17.55 -7.82
N ARG A 222 39.74 17.85 -7.57
CA ARG A 222 38.71 17.48 -8.55
C ARG A 222 38.54 18.68 -9.47
N ALA A 223 38.85 18.51 -10.75
CA ALA A 223 38.50 19.48 -11.79
C ALA A 223 37.07 19.97 -11.54
N PRO A 224 36.79 21.28 -11.64
CA PRO A 224 35.45 21.80 -11.42
C PRO A 224 34.48 21.00 -12.29
N ALA A 225 33.52 20.32 -11.68
CA ALA A 225 32.52 19.59 -12.42
C ALA A 225 31.76 20.61 -13.28
N GLY A 226 31.95 20.54 -14.60
CA GLY A 226 31.31 21.43 -15.56
C GLY A 226 29.79 21.53 -15.34
N LEU A 227 29.22 22.66 -15.72
CA LEU A 227 27.79 22.89 -15.67
C LEU A 227 27.05 21.88 -16.56
N SER A 228 25.81 21.52 -16.18
CA SER A 228 24.99 20.63 -17.00
C SER A 228 24.74 21.24 -18.39
N GLN A 229 24.71 20.42 -19.44
CA GLN A 229 24.43 20.87 -20.82
C GLN A 229 23.18 21.75 -20.93
N ARG A 230 22.11 21.43 -20.17
CA ARG A 230 20.89 22.25 -20.14
C ARG A 230 21.14 23.65 -19.61
N TYR A 231 21.92 23.78 -18.53
CA TYR A 231 22.26 25.09 -17.97
C TYR A 231 23.19 25.87 -18.89
N VAL A 232 24.13 25.20 -19.56
CA VAL A 232 24.99 25.79 -20.60
C VAL A 232 24.17 26.25 -21.81
N SER A 233 23.16 25.48 -22.22
CA SER A 233 22.21 25.87 -23.27
C SER A 233 21.40 27.12 -22.87
N ASP A 234 20.93 27.19 -21.62
CA ASP A 234 20.28 28.40 -21.09
C ASP A 234 21.26 29.60 -21.11
N ALA A 235 22.53 29.39 -20.75
CA ALA A 235 23.54 30.44 -20.78
C ALA A 235 23.86 30.92 -22.21
N LEU A 236 24.03 29.99 -23.16
CA LEU A 236 24.23 30.29 -24.58
C LEU A 236 23.04 31.06 -25.16
N TRP A 237 21.82 30.70 -24.76
CA TRP A 237 20.62 31.46 -25.14
C TRP A 237 20.68 32.90 -24.63
N VAL A 238 21.14 33.14 -23.40
CA VAL A 238 21.31 34.50 -22.86
C VAL A 238 22.36 35.26 -23.67
N LEU A 239 23.52 34.66 -23.96
CA LEU A 239 24.56 35.28 -24.79
C LEU A 239 24.02 35.67 -26.17
N ARG A 240 23.31 34.76 -26.84
CA ARG A 240 22.61 35.02 -28.13
C ARG A 240 21.68 36.22 -28.07
N ARG A 241 20.96 36.41 -26.95
CA ARG A 241 20.04 37.54 -26.79
C ARG A 241 20.78 38.86 -26.57
N VAL A 242 21.85 38.86 -25.77
CA VAL A 242 22.70 40.04 -25.55
C VAL A 242 23.37 40.47 -26.87
N LEU A 243 23.94 39.52 -27.61
CA LEU A 243 24.58 39.80 -28.90
C LEU A 243 23.57 40.17 -29.97
N GLY A 244 22.40 39.53 -30.01
CA GLY A 244 21.31 39.92 -30.90
C GLY A 244 20.82 41.35 -30.63
N PHE A 245 20.79 41.77 -29.36
CA PHE A 245 20.52 43.16 -28.98
C PHE A 245 21.64 44.10 -29.44
N ALA A 246 22.91 43.73 -29.27
CA ALA A 246 24.06 44.50 -29.77
C ALA A 246 23.99 44.69 -31.30
N ARG A 247 23.69 43.62 -32.05
CA ARG A 247 23.49 43.64 -33.50
C ARG A 247 22.36 44.58 -33.92
N ALA A 248 21.22 44.49 -33.25
CA ALA A 248 20.06 45.34 -33.55
C ALA A 248 20.35 46.84 -33.33
N ASN A 249 21.34 47.16 -32.49
CA ASN A 249 21.81 48.52 -32.25
C ASN A 249 23.04 48.92 -33.08
N GLY A 250 23.41 48.12 -34.10
CA GLY A 250 24.50 48.43 -35.03
C GLY A 250 25.89 48.33 -34.43
N LEU A 251 26.07 47.63 -33.31
CA LEU A 251 27.38 47.46 -32.68
C LEU A 251 28.25 46.40 -33.39
N PHE A 252 27.64 45.52 -34.17
CA PHE A 252 28.34 44.52 -34.98
C PHE A 252 28.15 44.77 -36.47
N PRO A 253 29.09 44.31 -37.33
CA PRO A 253 28.87 44.25 -38.76
C PRO A 253 27.59 43.48 -39.11
N PRO A 254 26.82 43.91 -40.12
CA PRO A 254 25.67 43.15 -40.62
C PRO A 254 26.06 41.71 -40.97
N GLY A 255 25.26 40.74 -40.52
CA GLY A 255 25.47 39.33 -40.82
C GLY A 255 26.49 38.60 -39.93
N PHE A 256 27.19 39.28 -39.02
CA PHE A 256 28.15 38.61 -38.13
C PHE A 256 27.50 38.17 -36.81
N ASP A 257 27.43 36.87 -36.54
CA ASP A 257 27.01 36.30 -35.25
C ASP A 257 28.10 35.37 -34.69
N PRO A 258 28.80 35.75 -33.60
CA PRO A 258 29.86 34.91 -33.04
C PRO A 258 29.31 33.66 -32.33
N THR A 259 27.99 33.45 -32.31
CA THR A 259 27.34 32.24 -31.77
C THR A 259 26.62 31.40 -32.82
N GLU A 260 26.77 31.76 -34.09
CA GLU A 260 26.29 30.97 -35.22
C GLU A 260 26.89 29.56 -35.15
N SER A 261 26.06 28.54 -35.36
CA SER A 261 26.46 27.12 -35.31
C SER A 261 27.04 26.60 -33.98
N LEU A 262 27.05 27.41 -32.90
CA LEU A 262 27.42 26.92 -31.57
C LEU A 262 26.27 26.16 -30.92
N ASP A 263 26.54 24.97 -30.41
CA ASP A 263 25.63 24.23 -29.55
C ASP A 263 26.25 23.99 -28.18
N ALA A 264 25.40 23.84 -27.16
CA ALA A 264 25.87 23.57 -25.81
C ALA A 264 26.55 22.20 -25.75
N PRO A 265 27.87 22.13 -25.45
CA PRO A 265 28.57 20.86 -25.40
C PRO A 265 28.10 20.03 -24.21
N THR A 266 28.23 18.70 -24.33
CA THR A 266 28.09 17.81 -23.17
C THR A 266 29.27 18.01 -22.21
N PRO A 267 29.08 17.80 -20.89
CA PRO A 267 30.19 17.77 -19.93
C PRO A 267 31.22 16.68 -20.28
N ASP A 268 32.46 16.79 -19.80
CA ASP A 268 33.51 15.78 -20.01
C ASP A 268 33.06 14.37 -19.56
N PRO A 269 33.18 13.32 -20.42
CA PRO A 269 32.82 11.95 -20.08
C PRO A 269 33.56 11.35 -18.88
N SER A 270 34.67 11.91 -18.39
CA SER A 270 35.33 11.39 -17.17
C SER A 270 34.40 11.36 -15.94
N ALA A 271 33.50 12.34 -15.82
CA ALA A 271 32.44 12.36 -14.81
C ALA A 271 31.19 11.53 -15.18
N ALA A 272 31.00 11.22 -16.46
CA ALA A 272 29.88 10.42 -16.96
C ALA A 272 30.17 8.91 -16.98
N ARG A 273 31.44 8.50 -17.14
CA ARG A 273 31.88 7.08 -17.15
C ARG A 273 31.64 6.35 -15.83
N THR A 274 31.50 7.09 -14.73
CA THR A 274 31.14 6.53 -13.42
C THR A 274 29.62 6.47 -13.18
N ARG A 275 28.79 7.06 -14.06
CA ARG A 275 27.34 7.01 -13.93
C ARG A 275 26.80 5.80 -14.69
N ARG A 276 26.28 4.84 -13.92
CA ARG A 276 25.47 3.73 -14.42
C ARG A 276 24.40 4.29 -15.38
N PRO A 277 24.20 3.72 -16.59
CA PRO A 277 23.19 4.21 -17.52
C PRO A 277 21.82 4.21 -16.83
N THR A 278 21.19 5.39 -16.77
CA THR A 278 19.84 5.52 -16.22
C THR A 278 18.86 4.90 -17.19
N ARG A 279 18.02 3.98 -16.71
CA ARG A 279 16.92 3.42 -17.50
C ARG A 279 15.95 4.54 -17.89
N GLN A 280 15.23 4.37 -19.00
CA GLN A 280 14.21 5.33 -19.36
C GLN A 280 13.11 5.37 -18.29
N PRO A 281 12.64 6.55 -17.86
CA PRO A 281 11.56 6.65 -16.89
C PRO A 281 10.27 6.04 -17.44
N ARG A 282 9.64 5.15 -16.67
CA ARG A 282 8.28 4.66 -16.94
C ARG A 282 7.24 5.40 -16.09
N PRO A 283 5.96 5.39 -16.50
CA PRO A 283 4.85 5.83 -15.65
C PRO A 283 4.78 5.04 -14.33
N LEU A 284 4.31 5.70 -13.27
CA LEU A 284 3.88 5.05 -12.03
C LEU A 284 2.43 4.60 -12.18
N THR A 285 2.17 3.36 -11.80
CA THR A 285 0.81 2.79 -11.74
C THR A 285 0.00 3.39 -10.59
N LEU A 286 -1.34 3.31 -10.64
CA LEU A 286 -2.19 3.76 -9.55
C LEU A 286 -1.94 3.01 -8.23
N PRO A 287 -1.76 1.67 -8.23
CA PRO A 287 -1.36 0.94 -7.04
C PRO A 287 -0.05 1.47 -6.43
N GLU A 288 1.01 1.67 -7.24
CA GLU A 288 2.27 2.26 -6.74
C GLU A 288 2.06 3.65 -6.13
N CYS A 289 1.19 4.48 -6.72
CA CYS A 289 0.87 5.79 -6.16
C CYS A 289 0.12 5.70 -4.84
N ALA A 290 -0.82 4.74 -4.69
CA ALA A 290 -1.52 4.48 -3.45
C ALA A 290 -0.55 4.03 -2.35
N ARG A 291 0.41 3.16 -2.67
CA ARG A 291 1.44 2.76 -1.72
C ARG A 291 2.28 3.94 -1.22
N ILE A 292 2.73 4.81 -2.14
CA ILE A 292 3.41 6.05 -1.78
C ILE A 292 2.50 6.95 -0.92
N ALA A 293 1.22 7.08 -1.28
CA ALA A 293 0.26 7.91 -0.54
C ALA A 293 0.07 7.44 0.91
N ALA A 294 0.13 6.13 1.16
CA ALA A 294 0.03 5.56 2.51
C ALA A 294 1.07 6.10 3.51
N HIS A 295 2.26 6.42 3.01
CA HIS A 295 3.36 6.99 3.81
C HIS A 295 3.23 8.50 4.01
N LEU A 296 2.24 9.13 3.37
CA LEU A 296 1.98 10.56 3.48
C LEU A 296 0.80 10.82 4.41
N HIS A 297 0.88 11.90 5.19
CA HIS A 297 -0.29 12.37 5.94
C HIS A 297 -1.38 12.90 4.98
N PRO A 298 -2.66 12.96 5.41
CA PRO A 298 -3.79 13.27 4.53
C PRO A 298 -3.63 14.55 3.69
N ALA A 299 -3.17 15.66 4.26
CA ALA A 299 -2.96 16.90 3.48
C ALA A 299 -1.93 16.77 2.33
N HIS A 300 -0.92 15.89 2.44
CA HIS A 300 0.03 15.61 1.36
C HIS A 300 -0.54 14.60 0.34
N GLN A 301 -1.42 13.69 0.77
CA GLN A 301 -2.13 12.82 -0.15
C GLN A 301 -3.04 13.60 -1.10
N VAL A 302 -3.73 14.65 -0.61
CA VAL A 302 -4.52 15.56 -1.47
C VAL A 302 -3.65 16.12 -2.61
N VAL A 303 -2.42 16.57 -2.30
CA VAL A 303 -1.48 17.07 -3.31
C VAL A 303 -1.09 15.97 -4.30
N LEU A 304 -0.76 14.78 -3.81
CA LEU A 304 -0.38 13.64 -4.64
C LEU A 304 -1.49 13.31 -5.65
N TRP A 305 -2.74 13.22 -5.19
CA TRP A 305 -3.87 12.88 -6.04
C TRP A 305 -4.27 14.01 -6.99
N LEU A 306 -4.20 15.28 -6.56
CA LEU A 306 -4.32 16.43 -7.48
C LEU A 306 -3.29 16.39 -8.61
N GLN A 307 -2.07 15.93 -8.34
CA GLN A 307 -1.04 15.79 -9.38
C GLN A 307 -1.25 14.54 -10.25
N ARG A 308 -1.67 13.42 -9.65
CA ARG A 308 -1.76 12.10 -10.31
C ARG A 308 -3.06 11.89 -11.08
N ILE A 309 -4.18 12.43 -10.61
CA ILE A 309 -5.51 12.27 -11.19
C ILE A 309 -5.91 13.52 -11.97
N MET A 310 -5.74 14.71 -11.38
CA MET A 310 -6.08 15.99 -12.04
C MET A 310 -4.94 16.55 -12.90
N GLY A 311 -3.79 15.87 -12.92
CA GLY A 311 -2.65 16.26 -13.75
C GLY A 311 -2.06 17.61 -13.39
N LEU A 312 -2.32 18.14 -12.19
CA LEU A 312 -1.85 19.47 -11.81
C LEU A 312 -0.32 19.50 -11.65
N ARG A 313 0.28 20.65 -11.96
CA ARG A 313 1.67 20.91 -11.52
C ARG A 313 1.67 21.08 -10.01
N ILE A 314 2.77 20.74 -9.33
CA ILE A 314 2.88 20.88 -7.87
C ILE A 314 2.43 22.27 -7.36
N SER A 315 2.84 23.36 -8.03
CA SER A 315 2.40 24.71 -7.65
C SER A 315 0.92 24.98 -7.89
N GLU A 316 0.32 24.35 -8.90
CA GLU A 316 -1.12 24.45 -9.18
C GLU A 316 -1.91 23.68 -8.11
N ALA A 317 -1.47 22.48 -7.73
CA ALA A 317 -2.12 21.68 -6.67
C ALA A 317 -2.18 22.42 -5.33
N PHE A 318 -1.08 23.08 -4.92
CA PHE A 318 -1.07 23.95 -3.73
C PHE A 318 -1.76 25.31 -3.94
N GLY A 319 -2.17 25.62 -5.18
CA GLY A 319 -2.80 26.88 -5.57
C GLY A 319 -4.31 26.79 -5.74
N VAL A 320 -4.90 25.59 -5.57
CA VAL A 320 -6.35 25.41 -5.61
C VAL A 320 -6.97 26.05 -4.37
N LEU A 321 -7.93 26.95 -4.59
CA LEU A 321 -8.81 27.50 -3.56
C LEU A 321 -10.06 26.63 -3.43
N LEU A 322 -10.75 26.70 -2.29
CA LEU A 322 -12.02 25.99 -2.11
C LEU A 322 -13.07 26.50 -3.11
N GLY A 323 -13.12 27.81 -3.34
CA GLY A 323 -14.00 28.42 -4.35
C GLY A 323 -13.61 28.12 -5.81
N ASP A 324 -12.47 27.45 -6.05
CA ASP A 324 -12.12 26.98 -7.40
C ASP A 324 -12.82 25.65 -7.74
N VAL A 325 -13.43 24.97 -6.75
CA VAL A 325 -14.24 23.76 -6.94
C VAL A 325 -15.70 24.17 -7.05
N ILE A 326 -16.32 23.90 -8.19
CA ILE A 326 -17.68 24.30 -8.52
C ILE A 326 -18.51 23.04 -8.73
N GLU A 327 -19.42 22.75 -7.82
CA GLU A 327 -20.32 21.61 -7.91
C GLU A 327 -21.52 21.93 -8.81
N LEU A 328 -21.84 21.01 -9.73
CA LEU A 328 -22.88 21.10 -10.73
C LEU A 328 -23.71 19.81 -10.72
N GLY A 329 -24.47 19.60 -9.62
CA GLY A 329 -25.20 18.34 -9.40
C GLY A 329 -24.24 17.17 -9.19
N ASP A 330 -24.34 16.13 -10.00
CA ASP A 330 -23.54 14.89 -9.87
C ASP A 330 -22.11 15.03 -10.42
N THR A 331 -21.69 16.22 -10.83
CA THR A 331 -20.36 16.49 -11.39
C THR A 331 -19.80 17.77 -10.79
N ALA A 332 -18.47 17.84 -10.64
CA ALA A 332 -17.81 19.07 -10.23
C ALA A 332 -16.79 19.56 -11.26
N LEU A 333 -16.55 20.86 -11.29
CA LEU A 333 -15.50 21.51 -12.07
C LEU A 333 -14.42 22.04 -11.14
N LEU A 334 -13.17 21.97 -11.60
CA LEU A 334 -12.01 22.56 -10.92
C LEU A 334 -11.37 23.61 -11.81
N ALA A 335 -11.36 24.86 -11.34
CA ALA A 335 -10.69 25.98 -11.98
C ALA A 335 -9.21 26.05 -11.56
N ALA A 336 -8.32 25.47 -12.36
CA ALA A 336 -6.87 25.59 -12.14
C ALA A 336 -6.36 26.95 -12.62
N GLN A 337 -6.37 27.96 -11.75
CA GLN A 337 -6.01 29.35 -12.09
C GLN A 337 -4.84 29.90 -11.24
N GLY A 338 -4.71 29.45 -10.00
CA GLY A 338 -3.72 29.92 -9.04
C GLY A 338 -2.44 29.08 -8.95
N GLN A 339 -1.42 29.65 -8.30
CA GLN A 339 -0.22 28.93 -7.88
C GLN A 339 0.11 29.21 -6.42
N GLY A 340 0.43 28.15 -5.67
CA GLY A 340 0.70 28.22 -4.23
C GLY A 340 1.85 27.31 -3.76
N GLY A 341 1.99 27.20 -2.44
CA GLY A 341 2.90 26.27 -1.79
C GLY A 341 4.39 26.67 -1.75
N ARG A 342 4.75 27.80 -2.35
CA ARG A 342 6.06 28.49 -2.21
C ARG A 342 5.87 30.00 -2.28
N LYS A 343 6.91 30.78 -1.98
CA LYS A 343 6.91 32.22 -2.30
C LYS A 343 7.10 32.43 -3.81
N PHE A 344 6.37 33.37 -4.37
CA PHE A 344 6.46 33.82 -5.75
C PHE A 344 6.82 35.29 -5.78
N ASN A 345 7.80 35.65 -6.59
CA ASN A 345 8.08 37.06 -6.84
C ASN A 345 7.13 37.56 -7.93
N VAL A 346 6.30 38.54 -7.57
CA VAL A 346 5.29 39.16 -8.43
C VAL A 346 5.53 40.66 -8.39
N ARG A 347 5.24 41.37 -9.48
CA ARG A 347 5.22 42.84 -9.46
C ARG A 347 3.86 43.29 -8.96
N ASP A 348 3.83 44.14 -7.96
CA ASP A 348 2.60 44.80 -7.52
C ASP A 348 2.15 45.88 -8.52
N ASP A 349 1.06 46.58 -8.18
CA ASP A 349 0.46 47.62 -9.02
C ASP A 349 1.39 48.83 -9.23
N HIS A 350 2.40 48.99 -8.37
CA HIS A 350 3.43 50.01 -8.47
C HIS A 350 4.67 49.53 -9.23
N GLY A 351 4.68 48.28 -9.71
CA GLY A 351 5.79 47.67 -10.43
C GLY A 351 6.90 47.14 -9.53
N VAL A 352 6.75 47.20 -8.21
CA VAL A 352 7.73 46.72 -7.22
C VAL A 352 7.62 45.20 -7.10
N VAL A 353 8.78 44.53 -7.07
CA VAL A 353 8.82 43.07 -6.91
C VAL A 353 8.58 42.71 -5.44
N VAL A 354 7.44 42.11 -5.18
CA VAL A 354 7.03 41.62 -3.86
C VAL A 354 6.97 40.08 -3.84
N ALA A 355 7.34 39.48 -2.71
CA ALA A 355 7.28 38.04 -2.51
C ALA A 355 5.95 37.64 -1.89
N VAL A 356 5.04 37.08 -2.70
CA VAL A 356 3.69 36.67 -2.27
C VAL A 356 3.61 35.14 -2.06
N PRO A 357 2.82 34.66 -1.09
CA PRO A 357 2.65 33.22 -0.82
C PRO A 357 1.71 32.52 -1.83
N TYR A 358 0.95 33.31 -2.58
CA TYR A 358 -0.02 32.88 -3.57
C TYR A 358 0.06 33.80 -4.78
N LYS A 359 -0.06 33.23 -5.97
CA LYS A 359 -0.12 33.97 -7.23
C LYS A 359 -1.43 33.62 -7.94
N ALA A 360 -2.35 34.60 -7.99
CA ALA A 360 -3.68 34.43 -8.56
C ALA A 360 -3.69 34.19 -10.08
N THR A 361 -2.64 34.60 -10.79
CA THR A 361 -2.57 34.49 -12.24
C THR A 361 -1.45 33.58 -12.72
N MET A 362 -1.80 32.70 -13.66
CA MET A 362 -0.85 31.92 -14.44
C MET A 362 0.09 32.82 -15.27
N LYS A 363 1.15 32.25 -15.86
CA LYS A 363 2.13 33.02 -16.66
C LYS A 363 1.49 33.74 -17.87
N THR A 364 0.36 33.26 -18.34
CA THR A 364 -0.48 33.81 -19.41
C THR A 364 -1.94 33.56 -19.04
N ALA A 365 -2.87 34.38 -19.55
CA ALA A 365 -4.31 34.15 -19.34
C ALA A 365 -4.76 32.78 -19.91
N ALA A 366 -4.12 32.33 -20.98
CA ALA A 366 -4.24 30.98 -21.55
C ALA A 366 -3.72 29.82 -20.66
N GLY A 367 -3.12 30.12 -19.51
CA GLY A 367 -2.63 29.10 -18.57
C GLY A 367 -3.71 28.60 -17.59
N SER A 368 -4.78 29.38 -17.41
CA SER A 368 -5.95 28.99 -16.63
C SER A 368 -6.75 27.93 -17.39
N ARG A 369 -7.17 26.87 -16.70
CA ARG A 369 -7.99 25.81 -17.30
C ARG A 369 -9.04 25.30 -16.34
N VAL A 370 -10.19 24.91 -16.87
CA VAL A 370 -11.25 24.21 -16.14
C VAL A 370 -11.14 22.72 -16.44
N LEU A 371 -11.21 21.91 -15.39
CA LEU A 371 -11.16 20.44 -15.46
C LEU A 371 -12.47 19.89 -14.89
N VAL A 372 -12.94 18.78 -15.43
CA VAL A 372 -14.03 18.01 -14.80
C VAL A 372 -13.41 17.12 -13.72
N VAL A 373 -13.96 17.17 -12.52
CA VAL A 373 -13.48 16.44 -11.34
C VAL A 373 -14.12 15.05 -11.33
N PRO A 374 -13.33 13.96 -11.34
CA PRO A 374 -13.85 12.61 -11.14
C PRO A 374 -14.53 12.48 -9.77
N ALA A 375 -15.58 11.67 -9.65
CA ALA A 375 -16.31 11.42 -8.41
C ALA A 375 -15.39 10.98 -7.27
N SER A 376 -14.45 10.06 -7.53
CA SER A 376 -13.47 9.60 -6.54
C SER A 376 -12.54 10.72 -6.03
N MET A 377 -12.30 11.74 -6.85
CA MET A 377 -11.55 12.95 -6.48
C MET A 377 -12.43 13.94 -5.72
N LEU A 378 -13.72 14.03 -6.06
CA LEU A 378 -14.68 14.85 -5.33
C LEU A 378 -14.88 14.33 -3.90
N ASP A 379 -15.01 13.02 -3.71
CA ASP A 379 -15.09 12.38 -2.38
C ASP A 379 -13.86 12.73 -1.52
N LEU A 380 -12.66 12.67 -2.11
CA LEU A 380 -11.42 13.08 -1.44
C LEU A 380 -11.43 14.58 -1.06
N ILE A 381 -11.97 15.43 -1.94
CA ILE A 381 -12.08 16.87 -1.69
C ILE A 381 -13.08 17.13 -0.56
N HIS A 382 -14.25 16.49 -0.57
CA HIS A 382 -15.26 16.61 0.48
C HIS A 382 -14.71 16.21 1.84
N ALA A 383 -14.05 15.05 1.95
CA ALA A 383 -13.41 14.61 3.19
C ALA A 383 -12.32 15.60 3.67
N ALA A 384 -11.57 16.20 2.74
CA ALA A 384 -10.58 17.22 3.09
C ALA A 384 -11.21 18.56 3.53
N VAL A 385 -12.33 18.96 2.93
CA VAL A 385 -13.10 20.16 3.32
C VAL A 385 -13.71 19.99 4.70
N GLU A 386 -14.33 18.84 4.95
CA GLU A 386 -14.89 18.50 6.25
C GLU A 386 -13.81 18.52 7.33
N ALA A 387 -12.69 17.83 7.10
CA ALA A 387 -11.62 17.71 8.09
C ALA A 387 -10.83 19.01 8.33
N PHE A 388 -10.52 19.80 7.29
CA PHE A 388 -9.57 20.92 7.41
C PHE A 388 -10.18 22.32 7.32
N HIS A 389 -11.37 22.44 6.74
CA HIS A 389 -11.89 23.76 6.32
C HIS A 389 -13.26 24.08 6.90
N THR A 390 -13.97 23.07 7.38
CA THR A 390 -15.27 23.25 8.03
C THR A 390 -15.06 23.71 9.47
N ASP A 391 -15.66 24.85 9.81
CA ASP A 391 -15.78 25.29 11.20
C ASP A 391 -16.81 24.39 11.89
N PRO A 392 -16.45 23.71 12.99
CA PRO A 392 -17.32 22.72 13.62
C PRO A 392 -18.47 23.36 14.40
N ALA A 393 -18.30 24.62 14.82
CA ALA A 393 -19.34 25.34 15.55
C ALA A 393 -20.41 25.89 14.60
N THR A 394 -20.02 26.28 13.37
CA THR A 394 -20.90 26.99 12.45
C THR A 394 -21.22 26.21 11.17
N GLY A 395 -20.48 25.14 10.87
CA GLY A 395 -20.54 24.42 9.59
C GLY A 395 -20.02 25.23 8.40
N THR A 396 -19.49 26.44 8.63
CA THR A 396 -19.09 27.34 7.56
C THR A 396 -17.76 26.94 6.93
N VAL A 397 -17.66 27.18 5.62
CA VAL A 397 -16.44 26.98 4.83
C VAL A 397 -16.09 28.30 4.14
N ASN A 398 -14.82 28.72 4.24
CA ASN A 398 -14.37 29.94 3.58
C ASN A 398 -13.86 29.63 2.16
N PRO A 399 -14.55 30.08 1.08
CA PRO A 399 -14.15 29.78 -0.28
C PRO A 399 -12.78 30.35 -0.68
N ALA A 400 -12.28 31.36 0.04
CA ALA A 400 -10.97 31.97 -0.22
C ALA A 400 -9.80 31.19 0.39
N ASP A 401 -10.07 30.17 1.22
CA ASP A 401 -9.03 29.31 1.76
C ASP A 401 -8.48 28.34 0.69
N ARG A 402 -7.23 27.92 0.85
CA ARG A 402 -6.60 26.95 -0.06
C ARG A 402 -7.08 25.56 0.29
N LEU A 403 -7.49 24.79 -0.72
CA LEU A 403 -7.90 23.38 -0.57
C LEU A 403 -6.83 22.55 0.17
N VAL A 404 -5.56 22.74 -0.19
CA VAL A 404 -4.45 22.14 0.56
C VAL A 404 -4.07 23.09 1.71
N PRO A 405 -4.34 22.72 2.98
CA PRO A 405 -4.00 23.58 4.11
C PRO A 405 -2.49 23.74 4.23
N GLY A 406 -2.03 24.93 4.60
CA GLY A 406 -0.63 25.08 4.99
C GLY A 406 -0.36 24.35 6.30
N ILE A 407 0.77 23.67 6.44
CA ILE A 407 1.09 22.85 7.63
C ILE A 407 1.62 23.74 8.77
N TYR A 408 2.58 24.61 8.48
CA TYR A 408 3.19 25.48 9.49
C TYR A 408 2.36 26.72 9.82
N GLN A 409 1.70 27.28 8.80
CA GLN A 409 0.81 28.45 8.90
C GLN A 409 -0.29 28.29 7.84
N LYS A 410 -1.52 28.72 8.14
CA LYS A 410 -2.73 28.55 7.31
C LYS A 410 -2.46 28.72 5.80
N ASN A 411 -1.85 29.85 5.42
CA ASN A 411 -1.64 30.24 4.02
C ASN A 411 -0.17 30.20 3.55
N ARG A 412 0.72 29.47 4.23
CA ARG A 412 2.14 29.40 3.86
C ARG A 412 2.57 28.07 3.24
N SER A 413 3.71 28.14 2.54
CA SER A 413 4.45 27.09 1.83
C SER A 413 4.30 25.66 2.36
N GLY A 414 4.16 24.71 1.44
CA GLY A 414 4.13 23.27 1.71
C GLY A 414 4.88 22.41 0.67
N GLN A 415 5.37 22.99 -0.44
CA GLN A 415 5.98 22.21 -1.53
C GLN A 415 7.28 21.49 -1.10
N GLU A 416 8.13 22.13 -0.31
CA GLU A 416 9.41 21.54 0.10
C GLU A 416 9.19 20.37 1.07
N GLY A 417 8.35 20.55 2.08
CA GLY A 417 7.94 19.49 2.99
C GLY A 417 7.29 18.31 2.26
N TYR A 418 6.40 18.60 1.30
CA TYR A 418 5.80 17.56 0.45
C TYR A 418 6.83 16.83 -0.40
N ARG A 419 7.80 17.53 -1.01
CA ARG A 419 8.86 16.88 -1.81
C ARG A 419 9.71 15.95 -0.96
N HIS A 420 10.11 16.38 0.23
CA HIS A 420 10.86 15.52 1.15
C HIS A 420 10.05 14.31 1.57
N ALA A 421 8.82 14.49 2.04
CA ALA A 421 7.94 13.39 2.42
C ALA A 421 7.68 12.42 1.25
N PHE A 422 7.51 12.93 0.04
CA PHE A 422 7.35 12.11 -1.17
C PHE A 422 8.62 11.34 -1.52
N GLU A 423 9.81 11.96 -1.41
CA GLU A 423 11.09 11.28 -1.63
C GLU A 423 11.30 10.17 -0.58
N ASP A 424 11.01 10.42 0.68
CA ASP A 424 11.09 9.43 1.76
C ASP A 424 10.11 8.27 1.53
N ALA A 425 8.86 8.57 1.15
CA ALA A 425 7.85 7.56 0.82
C ALA A 425 8.25 6.70 -0.38
N VAL A 426 8.82 7.30 -1.44
CA VAL A 426 9.33 6.57 -2.60
C VAL A 426 10.47 5.63 -2.23
N VAL A 427 11.34 6.04 -1.30
CA VAL A 427 12.43 5.19 -0.78
C VAL A 427 11.86 4.04 0.04
N ALA A 428 10.88 4.29 0.91
CA ALA A 428 10.21 3.25 1.70
C ALA A 428 9.53 2.19 0.82
N GLU A 429 9.08 2.59 -0.37
CA GLU A 429 8.43 1.72 -1.35
C GLU A 429 9.38 1.01 -2.32
N GLU A 430 10.70 1.15 -2.14
CA GLU A 430 11.70 0.59 -3.06
C GLU A 430 11.48 1.05 -4.51
N LEU A 431 10.99 2.28 -4.68
CA LEU A 431 10.78 2.96 -5.96
C LEU A 431 11.85 4.04 -6.19
N SER A 432 12.97 3.96 -5.47
CA SER A 432 14.02 4.96 -5.54
C SER A 432 14.78 4.89 -6.87
N THR A 433 15.67 5.86 -7.10
CA THR A 433 16.53 5.83 -8.29
C THR A 433 17.45 4.61 -8.30
N ALA A 434 17.84 4.11 -7.12
CA ALA A 434 18.67 2.91 -7.02
C ALA A 434 17.92 1.66 -7.48
N ASP A 435 16.62 1.57 -7.17
CA ASP A 435 15.79 0.40 -7.43
C ASP A 435 15.31 0.35 -8.89
N LEU A 436 14.82 1.47 -9.41
CA LEU A 436 14.23 1.54 -10.74
C LEU A 436 15.22 1.94 -11.84
N GLY A 437 16.38 2.48 -11.47
CA GLY A 437 17.36 3.03 -12.40
C GLY A 437 16.97 4.38 -13.00
N PHE A 438 15.89 5.01 -12.52
CA PHE A 438 15.48 6.37 -12.88
C PHE A 438 14.86 7.10 -11.70
N ARG A 439 14.90 8.44 -11.71
CA ARG A 439 14.38 9.26 -10.61
C ARG A 439 12.86 9.35 -10.65
N VAL A 440 12.21 8.84 -9.61
CA VAL A 440 10.82 9.12 -9.29
C VAL A 440 10.75 10.50 -8.62
N SER A 441 9.95 11.40 -9.20
CA SER A 441 9.78 12.78 -8.69
C SER A 441 8.31 13.14 -8.69
N THR A 442 7.90 14.18 -7.95
CA THR A 442 6.51 14.66 -7.95
C THR A 442 6.03 15.08 -9.34
N HIS A 443 6.92 15.49 -10.25
CA HIS A 443 6.56 15.77 -11.64
C HIS A 443 6.28 14.50 -12.46
N LEU A 444 6.81 13.35 -12.06
CA LEU A 444 6.53 12.06 -12.69
C LEU A 444 5.07 11.64 -12.49
N LEU A 445 4.42 11.99 -11.38
CA LEU A 445 2.99 11.72 -11.15
C LEU A 445 2.13 12.28 -12.31
N ARG A 446 2.35 13.56 -12.62
CA ARG A 446 1.68 14.26 -13.73
C ARG A 446 2.03 13.65 -15.09
N LYS A 447 3.31 13.27 -15.30
CA LYS A 447 3.72 12.60 -16.55
C LYS A 447 3.06 11.23 -16.70
N SER A 448 2.91 10.48 -15.60
CA SER A 448 2.29 9.16 -15.59
C SER A 448 0.84 9.25 -16.08
N LEU A 449 0.07 10.23 -15.57
CA LEU A 449 -1.27 10.50 -16.09
C LEU A 449 -1.28 10.85 -17.58
N ALA A 450 -0.36 11.72 -18.02
CA ALA A 450 -0.28 12.09 -19.43
C ALA A 450 -0.04 10.86 -20.33
N THR A 451 0.75 9.89 -19.86
CA THR A 451 0.97 8.61 -20.54
C THR A 451 -0.25 7.69 -20.46
N ASP A 452 -0.92 7.58 -19.31
CA ASP A 452 -2.12 6.76 -19.19
C ASP A 452 -3.24 7.24 -20.13
N LEU A 453 -3.41 8.55 -20.25
CA LEU A 453 -4.38 9.17 -21.17
C LEU A 453 -3.91 9.04 -22.63
N ALA A 454 -2.60 8.95 -22.88
CA ALA A 454 -2.06 8.74 -24.22
C ALA A 454 -2.37 7.36 -24.80
N TRP A 455 -2.47 6.36 -23.93
CA TRP A 455 -2.74 4.97 -24.31
C TRP A 455 -4.21 4.59 -24.14
N GLN A 456 -5.05 5.53 -23.67
CA GLN A 456 -6.46 5.29 -23.51
C GLN A 456 -7.19 5.45 -24.85
N GLU A 457 -7.89 4.40 -25.27
CA GLU A 457 -8.75 4.48 -26.45
C GLU A 457 -9.88 5.51 -26.27
N GLY A 458 -10.17 6.25 -27.34
CA GLY A 458 -11.25 7.24 -27.35
C GLY A 458 -10.95 8.56 -26.65
N ILE A 459 -9.69 8.84 -26.29
CA ILE A 459 -9.21 10.17 -25.88
C ILE A 459 -8.31 10.75 -26.98
N GLU A 460 -8.75 11.83 -27.61
CA GLU A 460 -7.96 12.52 -28.63
C GLU A 460 -6.75 13.26 -28.03
N ASP A 461 -5.66 13.38 -28.81
CA ASP A 461 -4.46 14.10 -28.38
C ASP A 461 -4.75 15.58 -28.05
N THR A 462 -5.69 16.20 -28.76
CA THR A 462 -6.17 17.56 -28.52
C THR A 462 -6.77 17.71 -27.12
N VAL A 463 -7.67 16.79 -26.74
CA VAL A 463 -8.30 16.72 -25.41
C VAL A 463 -7.26 16.45 -24.33
N ARG A 464 -6.34 15.51 -24.56
CA ARG A 464 -5.22 15.22 -23.65
C ARG A 464 -4.35 16.46 -23.43
N ARG A 465 -3.90 17.13 -24.48
CA ARG A 465 -3.07 18.34 -24.38
C ARG A 465 -3.81 19.47 -23.67
N ARG A 466 -5.13 19.57 -23.84
CA ARG A 466 -5.99 20.53 -23.14
C ARG A 466 -6.09 20.22 -21.65
N PHE A 467 -6.44 18.98 -21.28
CA PHE A 467 -6.50 18.52 -19.89
C PHE A 467 -5.16 18.78 -19.17
N MET A 468 -4.06 18.46 -19.83
CA MET A 468 -2.72 18.71 -19.31
C MET A 468 -2.34 20.20 -19.32
N GLY A 469 -3.05 21.11 -19.98
CA GLY A 469 -2.63 22.52 -20.11
C GLY A 469 -1.30 22.67 -20.88
N HIS A 470 -1.14 21.88 -21.94
CA HIS A 470 -0.05 21.95 -22.92
C HIS A 470 -0.42 22.74 -24.18
N ARG A 471 -1.71 22.93 -24.45
CA ARG A 471 -2.20 23.87 -25.47
C ARG A 471 -2.64 25.16 -24.77
N ALA A 472 -2.19 26.31 -25.26
CA ALA A 472 -2.82 27.58 -24.92
C ALA A 472 -4.22 27.55 -25.57
N GLY A 473 -5.28 27.57 -24.76
CA GLY A 473 -6.56 28.00 -25.28
C GLY A 473 -6.43 29.49 -25.58
N ASP A 474 -6.79 29.93 -26.77
CA ASP A 474 -6.83 31.37 -27.08
C ASP A 474 -7.93 32.10 -26.28
N ASP A 475 -8.82 31.36 -25.61
CA ASP A 475 -9.89 31.93 -24.82
C ASP A 475 -9.64 31.85 -23.31
N VAL A 476 -9.67 33.05 -22.73
CA VAL A 476 -9.91 33.25 -21.31
C VAL A 476 -11.34 32.79 -21.04
N PHE A 477 -11.53 31.68 -20.33
CA PHE A 477 -12.83 31.23 -19.80
C PHE A 477 -13.33 32.20 -18.72
N GLY A 478 -13.65 33.42 -19.13
CA GLY A 478 -14.62 34.23 -18.43
C GLY A 478 -15.99 33.76 -18.87
N ARG A 479 -16.74 33.11 -17.97
CA ARG A 479 -18.22 33.05 -17.94
C ARG A 479 -18.97 31.83 -18.50
N ILE A 480 -18.33 30.71 -18.87
CA ILE A 480 -19.11 29.52 -19.29
C ILE A 480 -18.78 28.32 -18.39
N TYR A 481 -19.64 28.09 -17.39
CA TYR A 481 -19.60 26.95 -16.46
C TYR A 481 -20.76 25.99 -16.73
N THR A 482 -20.97 25.60 -17.99
CA THR A 482 -22.00 24.63 -18.37
C THR A 482 -21.35 23.38 -18.93
N LEU A 483 -21.79 22.20 -18.46
CA LEU A 483 -21.26 20.90 -18.89
C LEU A 483 -21.51 20.64 -20.40
N ASP A 484 -22.55 21.27 -20.95
CA ASP A 484 -22.92 21.22 -22.36
C ASP A 484 -22.01 22.06 -23.27
N HIS A 485 -21.05 22.79 -22.71
CA HIS A 485 -20.09 23.50 -23.53
C HIS A 485 -19.27 22.48 -24.34
N PRO A 486 -19.17 22.62 -25.69
CA PRO A 486 -18.52 21.63 -26.57
C PRO A 486 -17.08 21.29 -26.17
N GLU A 487 -16.45 22.18 -25.42
CA GLU A 487 -15.09 22.02 -24.95
C GLU A 487 -14.94 21.36 -23.56
N ILE A 488 -16.02 21.27 -22.78
CA ILE A 488 -16.08 20.61 -21.47
C ILE A 488 -16.59 19.17 -21.65
N THR A 489 -17.49 18.92 -22.59
CA THR A 489 -18.06 17.58 -22.87
C THR A 489 -16.98 16.49 -23.02
N PRO A 490 -15.86 16.68 -23.76
CA PRO A 490 -14.83 15.65 -23.85
C PRO A 490 -14.11 15.38 -22.52
N LEU A 491 -14.07 16.35 -21.60
CA LEU A 491 -13.44 16.21 -20.29
C LEU A 491 -14.30 15.39 -19.31
N VAL A 492 -15.62 15.36 -19.49
CA VAL A 492 -16.52 14.47 -18.73
C VAL A 492 -16.14 13.00 -18.99
N LYS A 493 -15.87 12.65 -20.26
CA LYS A 493 -15.37 11.31 -20.61
C LYS A 493 -14.03 10.99 -19.96
N VAL A 494 -13.11 11.97 -19.87
CA VAL A 494 -11.83 11.80 -19.17
C VAL A 494 -12.06 11.52 -17.69
N ALA A 495 -12.96 12.26 -17.03
CA ALA A 495 -13.27 12.08 -15.62
C ALA A 495 -13.84 10.68 -15.34
N ALA A 496 -14.81 10.23 -16.12
CA ALA A 496 -15.39 8.88 -16.01
C ALA A 496 -14.33 7.78 -16.15
N ILE A 497 -13.45 7.88 -17.16
CA ILE A 497 -12.36 6.91 -17.36
C ILE A 497 -11.40 6.89 -16.15
N LEU A 498 -11.14 8.04 -15.54
CA LEU A 498 -10.28 8.11 -14.36
C LEU A 498 -10.95 7.48 -13.13
N ASP A 499 -12.25 7.69 -12.94
CA ASP A 499 -13.03 7.03 -11.89
C ASP A 499 -13.06 5.51 -12.07
N ASP A 500 -13.29 5.03 -13.29
CA ASP A 500 -13.25 3.60 -13.59
C ASP A 500 -11.89 3.00 -13.23
N LYS A 501 -10.80 3.69 -13.60
CA LYS A 501 -9.43 3.26 -13.28
C LYS A 501 -9.16 3.28 -11.78
N VAL A 502 -9.61 4.31 -11.06
CA VAL A 502 -9.43 4.38 -9.60
C VAL A 502 -10.21 3.25 -8.93
N THR A 503 -11.51 3.13 -9.23
CA THR A 503 -12.41 2.12 -8.67
C THR A 503 -11.89 0.71 -8.94
N ALA A 504 -11.47 0.42 -10.17
CA ALA A 504 -11.00 -0.91 -10.55
C ALA A 504 -9.64 -1.29 -9.97
N THR A 505 -8.76 -0.32 -9.66
CA THR A 505 -7.37 -0.63 -9.26
C THR A 505 -7.09 -0.43 -7.78
N ILE A 506 -7.66 0.60 -7.16
CA ILE A 506 -7.37 1.00 -5.78
C ILE A 506 -8.64 1.27 -4.95
N GLY A 507 -9.82 1.29 -5.57
CA GLY A 507 -11.12 1.47 -4.93
C GLY A 507 -11.41 2.92 -4.52
N THR A 508 -10.52 3.54 -3.75
CA THR A 508 -10.68 4.92 -3.26
C THR A 508 -9.37 5.71 -3.26
N LEU A 509 -9.47 7.04 -3.36
CA LEU A 509 -8.33 7.95 -3.18
C LEU A 509 -8.06 8.29 -1.70
N LEU A 510 -9.01 8.00 -0.80
CA LEU A 510 -8.82 8.10 0.65
C LEU A 510 -7.89 6.99 1.14
N THR A 511 -6.60 7.12 0.83
CA THR A 511 -5.62 6.08 1.12
C THR A 511 -5.34 6.05 2.62
N PRO A 512 -5.66 4.93 3.32
CA PRO A 512 -5.47 4.85 4.76
C PRO A 512 -4.02 5.10 5.16
N THR A 513 -3.83 5.91 6.21
CA THR A 513 -2.49 6.22 6.75
C THR A 513 -2.52 6.34 8.26
N THR A 514 -1.40 6.03 8.91
CA THR A 514 -1.17 6.26 10.34
C THR A 514 -0.48 7.60 10.62
N ARG A 515 -0.08 8.33 9.58
CA ARG A 515 0.68 9.58 9.67
C ARG A 515 -0.27 10.76 9.96
N LYS A 516 -0.23 11.26 11.19
CA LYS A 516 -0.92 12.51 11.58
C LYS A 516 -0.22 13.74 10.99
N VAL A 517 -0.99 14.79 10.73
CA VAL A 517 -0.43 16.10 10.35
C VAL A 517 0.14 16.79 11.58
N ALA A 518 1.42 17.15 11.54
CA ALA A 518 2.06 17.93 12.61
C ALA A 518 1.89 19.44 12.35
N TRP A 519 0.85 20.03 12.92
CA TRP A 519 0.54 21.45 12.74
C TRP A 519 1.56 22.36 13.43
N GLY A 520 1.98 23.41 12.73
CA GLY A 520 2.88 24.43 13.29
C GLY A 520 2.22 25.24 14.41
N LYS A 521 3.04 25.84 15.29
CA LYS A 521 2.57 26.61 16.46
C LYS A 521 1.58 27.72 16.15
N HIS A 522 1.67 28.32 14.96
CA HIS A 522 0.82 29.44 14.53
C HIS A 522 -0.28 29.01 13.54
N ASN A 523 -0.56 27.71 13.46
CA ASN A 523 -1.61 27.19 12.60
C ASN A 523 -2.92 27.08 13.38
N PRO A 524 -4.04 27.65 12.91
CA PRO A 524 -5.32 27.54 13.59
C PRO A 524 -5.83 26.09 13.71
N LEU A 525 -5.41 25.19 12.82
CA LEU A 525 -5.77 23.76 12.91
C LEU A 525 -5.03 23.02 14.04
N ARG A 526 -4.03 23.64 14.67
CA ARG A 526 -3.33 23.03 15.80
C ARG A 526 -4.25 22.81 16.98
N ASP A 527 -5.06 23.81 17.32
CA ASP A 527 -5.95 23.76 18.48
C ASP A 527 -7.14 22.80 18.24
N ARG A 528 -7.42 22.50 16.97
CA ARG A 528 -8.44 21.56 16.51
C ARG A 528 -7.88 20.18 16.13
N ALA A 529 -6.62 19.89 16.43
CA ALA A 529 -5.94 18.71 15.89
C ALA A 529 -6.63 17.38 16.24
N GLU A 530 -7.21 17.27 17.45
CA GLU A 530 -7.93 16.06 17.88
C GLU A 530 -9.21 15.85 17.08
N GLU A 531 -10.01 16.90 16.93
CA GLU A 531 -11.21 16.90 16.09
C GLU A 531 -10.88 16.55 14.65
N VAL A 532 -9.89 17.23 14.05
CA VAL A 532 -9.43 16.93 12.68
C VAL A 532 -9.06 15.46 12.55
N ASN A 533 -8.31 14.91 13.51
CA ASN A 533 -7.94 13.49 13.51
C ASN A 533 -9.16 12.56 13.66
N ALA A 534 -10.17 12.96 14.44
CA ALA A 534 -11.41 12.20 14.60
C ALA A 534 -12.21 12.19 13.30
N THR A 535 -12.40 13.34 12.62
CA THR A 535 -13.06 13.41 11.31
C THR A 535 -12.35 12.56 10.27
N LEU A 536 -11.01 12.65 10.20
CA LEU A 536 -10.21 11.81 9.29
C LEU A 536 -10.31 10.32 9.63
N ALA A 537 -10.45 9.95 10.90
CA ALA A 537 -10.63 8.56 11.32
C ALA A 537 -12.02 8.03 10.97
N THR A 538 -13.07 8.84 11.15
CA THR A 538 -14.45 8.52 10.72
C THR A 538 -14.53 8.25 9.22
N ALA A 539 -13.80 9.02 8.41
CA ALA A 539 -13.69 8.81 6.97
C ALA A 539 -12.84 7.57 6.58
N GLY A 540 -12.28 6.84 7.55
CA GLY A 540 -11.35 5.73 7.31
C GLY A 540 -9.98 6.14 6.76
N TRP A 541 -9.70 7.45 6.70
CA TRP A 541 -8.49 7.99 6.11
C TRP A 541 -7.31 7.98 7.08
N LEU A 542 -7.54 8.36 8.33
CA LEU A 542 -6.53 8.26 9.40
C LEU A 542 -6.79 7.01 10.24
N VAL A 543 -5.90 6.03 10.10
CA VAL A 543 -5.95 4.80 10.87
C VAL A 543 -5.16 4.99 12.16
N ASN A 544 -5.78 4.68 13.29
CA ASN A 544 -5.06 4.59 14.55
C ASN A 544 -4.12 3.37 14.47
N PRO A 545 -2.78 3.54 14.56
CA PRO A 545 -1.82 2.44 14.50
C PRO A 545 -1.93 1.47 15.67
N GLY A 546 -2.67 1.86 16.72
CA GLY A 546 -2.76 1.15 17.98
C GLY A 546 -1.71 1.60 18.99
N THR A 547 -1.85 1.07 20.20
CA THR A 547 -0.85 1.23 21.26
C THR A 547 0.11 0.05 21.21
N ALA A 548 1.20 0.09 21.98
CA ALA A 548 2.07 -1.08 22.15
C ALA A 548 1.28 -2.31 22.67
N ASP A 549 0.24 -2.07 23.48
CA ASP A 549 -0.60 -3.11 24.07
C ASP A 549 -1.74 -3.58 23.15
N ASP A 550 -2.15 -2.78 22.17
CA ASP A 550 -3.17 -3.13 21.17
C ASP A 550 -2.74 -2.72 19.75
N PRO A 551 -1.69 -3.35 19.19
CA PRO A 551 -1.19 -3.05 17.87
C PRO A 551 -2.11 -3.62 16.76
N LEU A 552 -1.88 -3.16 15.54
CA LEU A 552 -2.40 -3.82 14.35
C LEU A 552 -1.63 -5.11 14.06
N CYS A 553 -2.34 -6.23 14.03
CA CYS A 553 -1.82 -7.55 13.73
C CYS A 553 -2.09 -7.90 12.26
N ASP A 554 -1.03 -8.24 11.53
CA ASP A 554 -1.18 -8.83 10.20
C ASP A 554 -1.59 -10.31 10.30
N ALA A 555 -1.84 -10.95 9.15
CA ALA A 555 -2.28 -12.35 9.15
C ALA A 555 -1.27 -13.34 9.76
N GLU A 556 0.02 -12.97 9.87
CA GLU A 556 1.05 -13.82 10.48
C GLU A 556 0.99 -13.72 12.00
N ARG A 557 0.91 -12.50 12.54
CA ARG A 557 0.69 -12.27 13.97
C ARG A 557 -0.65 -12.86 14.42
N VAL A 558 -1.74 -12.66 13.66
CA VAL A 558 -3.06 -13.25 13.96
C VAL A 558 -2.97 -14.78 14.04
N ALA A 559 -2.27 -15.40 13.09
CA ALA A 559 -2.07 -16.85 13.07
C ALA A 559 -1.35 -17.35 14.33
N SER A 560 -0.29 -16.64 14.74
CA SER A 560 0.46 -16.95 15.95
C SER A 560 -0.34 -16.77 17.24
N GLU A 561 -1.13 -15.69 17.36
CA GLU A 561 -1.90 -15.38 18.57
C GLU A 561 -3.10 -16.32 18.77
N LEU A 562 -3.64 -16.88 17.68
CA LEU A 562 -4.76 -17.81 17.68
C LEU A 562 -4.35 -19.29 17.55
N ASP A 563 -3.05 -19.57 17.40
CA ASP A 563 -2.49 -20.90 17.11
C ASP A 563 -3.17 -21.61 15.92
N ILE A 564 -3.30 -20.89 14.80
CA ILE A 564 -3.90 -21.40 13.55
C ILE A 564 -2.95 -21.25 12.37
N ALA A 565 -3.23 -21.97 11.29
CA ALA A 565 -2.50 -21.77 10.03
C ALA A 565 -2.70 -20.35 9.46
N ARG A 566 -1.64 -19.75 8.92
CA ARG A 566 -1.67 -18.42 8.27
C ARG A 566 -2.72 -18.31 7.16
N THR A 567 -2.97 -19.38 6.42
CA THR A 567 -4.02 -19.44 5.39
C THR A 567 -5.42 -19.31 5.99
N THR A 568 -5.67 -19.93 7.13
CA THR A 568 -6.93 -19.81 7.89
C THR A 568 -7.10 -18.38 8.43
N ALA A 569 -6.05 -17.80 9.02
CA ALA A 569 -6.07 -16.42 9.49
C ALA A 569 -6.41 -15.45 8.35
N ARG A 570 -5.74 -15.57 7.19
CA ARG A 570 -6.08 -14.77 5.99
C ARG A 570 -7.53 -14.92 5.57
N ARG A 571 -8.06 -16.15 5.56
CA ARG A 571 -9.46 -16.41 5.21
C ARG A 571 -10.40 -15.72 6.19
N TRP A 572 -10.20 -15.92 7.49
CA TRP A 572 -11.01 -15.29 8.56
C TRP A 572 -10.98 -13.76 8.54
N MET A 573 -9.84 -13.19 8.19
CA MET A 573 -9.70 -11.75 7.98
C MET A 573 -10.44 -11.28 6.71
N THR A 574 -10.51 -12.12 5.68
CA THR A 574 -11.13 -11.78 4.38
C THR A 574 -12.65 -11.92 4.42
N ASP A 575 -13.15 -13.00 5.02
CA ASP A 575 -14.58 -13.32 5.11
C ASP A 575 -15.31 -12.57 6.24
N GLY A 576 -14.59 -11.83 7.08
CA GLY A 576 -15.14 -11.01 8.15
C GLY A 576 -15.34 -11.75 9.48
N THR A 577 -14.95 -13.03 9.58
CA THR A 577 -14.94 -13.77 10.86
C THR A 577 -14.15 -13.03 11.94
N LEU A 578 -13.03 -12.41 11.53
CA LEU A 578 -12.33 -11.42 12.31
C LEU A 578 -12.60 -10.03 11.72
N PRO A 579 -13.09 -9.06 12.52
CA PRO A 579 -13.15 -7.66 12.11
C PRO A 579 -11.75 -7.19 11.69
N THR A 580 -11.64 -6.68 10.46
CA THR A 580 -10.37 -6.18 9.92
C THR A 580 -10.52 -4.83 9.27
N LEU A 581 -9.39 -4.16 9.15
CA LEU A 581 -9.20 -2.94 8.39
C LEU A 581 -8.12 -3.17 7.33
N VAL A 582 -8.30 -2.56 6.17
CA VAL A 582 -7.28 -2.60 5.11
C VAL A 582 -6.41 -1.36 5.28
N THR A 583 -5.15 -1.55 5.65
CA THR A 583 -4.15 -0.50 5.59
C THR A 583 -2.94 -1.00 4.81
N PRO A 584 -2.24 -0.13 4.10
CA PRO A 584 -0.96 -0.47 3.48
C PRO A 584 0.04 -1.00 4.52
N ASP A 585 0.77 -2.06 4.18
CA ASP A 585 1.87 -2.58 5.00
C ASP A 585 3.12 -1.69 4.94
N ALA A 586 4.23 -2.12 5.55
CA ALA A 586 5.49 -1.36 5.50
C ALA A 586 6.03 -1.20 4.06
N GLN A 587 5.61 -2.07 3.14
CA GLN A 587 5.89 -2.06 1.70
C GLN A 587 4.71 -1.46 0.91
N GLY A 588 3.80 -0.77 1.61
CA GLY A 588 2.63 -0.08 1.09
C GLY A 588 1.57 -0.97 0.43
N VAL A 589 1.74 -2.30 0.44
CA VAL A 589 0.77 -3.21 -0.13
C VAL A 589 -0.47 -3.18 0.75
N PRO A 590 -1.68 -2.90 0.21
CA PRO A 590 -2.90 -2.97 1.00
C PRO A 590 -3.02 -4.35 1.64
N ARG A 591 -2.91 -4.42 2.96
CA ARG A 591 -3.09 -5.64 3.74
C ARG A 591 -4.22 -5.47 4.72
N ARG A 592 -4.89 -6.58 5.00
CA ARG A 592 -5.84 -6.66 6.10
C ARG A 592 -5.08 -6.79 7.41
N TYR A 593 -5.47 -5.98 8.37
CA TYR A 593 -4.99 -6.00 9.75
C TYR A 593 -6.19 -6.18 10.69
N ALA A 594 -5.98 -6.92 11.77
CA ALA A 594 -6.92 -7.00 12.89
C ALA A 594 -6.30 -6.31 14.10
N ARG A 595 -7.12 -5.82 15.03
CA ARG A 595 -6.63 -5.33 16.33
C ARG A 595 -6.27 -6.51 17.23
N LEU A 596 -5.17 -6.44 17.98
CA LEU A 596 -4.78 -7.50 18.92
C LEU A 596 -5.89 -7.78 19.94
N SER A 597 -6.53 -6.74 20.46
CA SER A 597 -7.70 -6.84 21.35
C SER A 597 -8.86 -7.62 20.72
N THR A 598 -9.12 -7.43 19.43
CA THR A 598 -10.14 -8.16 18.68
C THR A 598 -9.74 -9.62 18.47
N VAL A 599 -8.45 -9.87 18.20
CA VAL A 599 -7.89 -11.22 18.07
C VAL A 599 -8.01 -11.97 19.40
N TRP A 600 -7.62 -11.36 20.51
CA TRP A 600 -7.77 -11.96 21.85
C TRP A 600 -9.23 -12.14 22.25
N ALA A 601 -10.12 -11.18 21.98
CA ALA A 601 -11.55 -11.36 22.22
C ALA A 601 -12.11 -12.55 21.42
N HIS A 602 -11.62 -12.78 20.20
CA HIS A 602 -11.96 -13.95 19.42
C HIS A 602 -11.33 -15.23 20.00
N ARG A 603 -10.07 -15.19 20.44
CA ARG A 603 -9.41 -16.30 21.15
C ARG A 603 -10.18 -16.71 22.39
N ASP A 604 -10.57 -15.75 23.22
CA ASP A 604 -11.30 -15.99 24.45
C ASP A 604 -12.70 -16.54 24.15
N ARG A 605 -13.33 -16.09 23.06
CA ARG A 605 -14.58 -16.68 22.57
C ARG A 605 -14.40 -18.12 22.15
N LEU A 606 -13.33 -18.46 21.43
CA LEU A 606 -13.00 -19.83 21.04
C LEU A 606 -12.67 -20.69 22.26
N ALA A 607 -11.93 -20.16 23.24
CA ALA A 607 -11.56 -20.87 24.47
C ALA A 607 -12.76 -21.15 25.38
N ARG A 608 -13.85 -20.38 25.27
CA ARG A 608 -15.12 -20.66 25.96
C ARG A 608 -15.94 -21.78 25.30
N ARG A 609 -15.57 -22.21 24.09
CA ARG A 609 -16.23 -23.33 23.41
C ARG A 609 -15.70 -24.63 23.98
N ILE A 610 -16.60 -25.51 24.37
CA ILE A 610 -16.24 -26.87 24.77
C ILE A 610 -16.32 -27.71 23.49
N LEU A 611 -15.21 -28.22 23.00
CA LEU A 611 -15.22 -29.11 21.84
C LEU A 611 -15.32 -30.56 22.30
N LEU A 612 -16.00 -31.40 21.51
CA LEU A 612 -16.18 -32.82 21.84
C LEU A 612 -14.86 -33.59 22.01
N PRO A 613 -13.79 -33.35 21.19
CA PRO A 613 -12.48 -33.97 21.41
C PRO A 613 -11.86 -33.61 22.76
N ASP A 614 -11.88 -32.32 23.13
CA ASP A 614 -11.29 -31.83 24.38
C ASP A 614 -12.06 -32.38 25.59
N LEU A 615 -13.39 -32.42 25.50
CA LEU A 615 -14.23 -33.03 26.53
C LEU A 615 -14.02 -34.55 26.62
N ALA A 616 -13.80 -35.23 25.48
CA ALA A 616 -13.48 -36.66 25.48
C ALA A 616 -12.15 -36.93 26.20
N GLU A 617 -11.11 -36.13 25.91
CA GLU A 617 -9.83 -36.20 26.60
C GLU A 617 -9.98 -35.92 28.11
N GLN A 618 -10.73 -34.87 28.48
CA GLN A 618 -11.04 -34.54 29.88
C GLN A 618 -11.71 -35.72 30.62
N LEU A 619 -12.58 -36.45 29.93
CA LEU A 619 -13.31 -37.60 30.46
C LEU A 619 -12.51 -38.91 30.40
N GLY A 620 -11.29 -38.91 29.85
CA GLY A 620 -10.49 -40.11 29.63
C GLY A 620 -11.07 -41.06 28.57
N LEU A 621 -11.88 -40.53 27.65
CA LEU A 621 -12.53 -41.26 26.56
C LEU A 621 -11.81 -41.03 25.23
N ARG A 622 -11.90 -42.01 24.33
CA ARG A 622 -11.59 -41.76 22.92
C ARG A 622 -12.72 -40.97 22.27
N TYR A 623 -12.38 -40.14 21.29
CA TYR A 623 -13.38 -39.32 20.57
C TYR A 623 -14.61 -40.09 20.09
N HIS A 624 -14.43 -41.28 19.51
CA HIS A 624 -15.55 -42.09 19.01
C HIS A 624 -16.44 -42.64 20.13
N GLU A 625 -15.91 -42.85 21.34
CA GLU A 625 -16.69 -43.27 22.51
C GLU A 625 -17.56 -42.11 22.99
N ALA A 626 -16.98 -40.91 23.09
CA ALA A 626 -17.73 -39.69 23.41
C ALA A 626 -18.82 -39.41 22.35
N TYR A 627 -18.50 -39.55 21.06
CA TYR A 627 -19.47 -39.40 19.98
C TYR A 627 -20.61 -40.42 20.03
N ASN A 628 -20.30 -41.68 20.34
CA ASN A 628 -21.34 -42.70 20.55
C ASN A 628 -22.22 -42.39 21.77
N MET A 629 -21.65 -41.82 22.84
CA MET A 629 -22.43 -41.33 23.98
C MET A 629 -23.35 -40.18 23.60
N VAL A 630 -22.86 -39.19 22.83
CA VAL A 630 -23.66 -38.09 22.30
C VAL A 630 -24.88 -38.62 21.55
N ARG A 631 -24.69 -39.58 20.62
CA ARG A 631 -25.80 -40.17 19.85
C ARG A 631 -26.77 -40.97 20.70
N ARG A 632 -26.28 -41.67 21.72
CA ARG A 632 -27.12 -42.49 22.61
C ARG A 632 -27.95 -41.62 23.56
N LEU A 633 -27.40 -40.50 24.00
CA LEU A 633 -28.10 -39.52 24.84
C LEU A 633 -28.96 -38.55 24.02
N ASP A 634 -28.97 -38.68 22.69
CA ASP A 634 -29.68 -37.83 21.75
C ASP A 634 -29.37 -36.33 21.95
N LEU A 635 -28.08 -36.02 22.18
CA LEU A 635 -27.63 -34.65 22.36
C LEU A 635 -27.44 -33.98 20.99
N ASP A 636 -28.19 -32.92 20.74
CA ASP A 636 -28.05 -32.11 19.54
C ASP A 636 -26.82 -31.20 19.66
N LEU A 637 -25.79 -31.51 18.86
CA LEU A 637 -24.54 -30.77 18.84
C LEU A 637 -24.33 -30.12 17.47
N GLU A 638 -24.03 -28.83 17.47
CA GLU A 638 -23.68 -28.13 16.24
C GLU A 638 -22.28 -28.54 15.76
N GLN A 639 -22.19 -28.93 14.49
CA GLN A 639 -20.90 -29.21 13.84
C GLN A 639 -20.33 -27.93 13.26
N HIS A 640 -19.11 -27.58 13.65
CA HIS A 640 -18.44 -26.41 13.09
C HIS A 640 -18.18 -26.63 11.58
N PRO A 641 -18.61 -25.70 10.71
CA PRO A 641 -18.70 -25.93 9.26
C PRO A 641 -17.35 -26.21 8.61
N THR A 642 -16.25 -25.68 9.16
CA THR A 642 -14.92 -25.79 8.56
C THR A 642 -14.03 -26.86 9.18
N SER A 643 -14.09 -27.04 10.51
CA SER A 643 -13.25 -28.01 11.21
C SER A 643 -13.92 -29.38 11.33
N ARG A 644 -15.24 -29.46 11.08
CA ARG A 644 -16.06 -30.66 11.25
C ARG A 644 -16.08 -31.19 12.70
N VAL A 645 -15.63 -30.39 13.67
CA VAL A 645 -15.64 -30.72 15.10
C VAL A 645 -16.98 -30.30 15.70
N TYR A 646 -17.53 -31.10 16.60
CA TYR A 646 -18.78 -30.77 17.31
C TYR A 646 -18.50 -29.84 18.49
N GLU A 647 -19.27 -28.75 18.57
CA GLU A 647 -19.33 -27.86 19.72
C GLU A 647 -20.33 -28.44 20.73
N VAL A 648 -19.90 -28.57 21.98
CA VAL A 648 -20.67 -29.14 23.07
C VAL A 648 -21.20 -28.00 23.93
N THR A 649 -22.52 -27.91 24.07
CA THR A 649 -23.13 -26.95 24.99
C THR A 649 -22.78 -27.29 26.44
N PRO A 650 -22.79 -26.32 27.37
CA PRO A 650 -22.54 -26.60 28.79
C PRO A 650 -23.45 -27.69 29.37
N ASP A 651 -24.72 -27.73 28.93
CA ASP A 651 -25.71 -28.72 29.36
C ASP A 651 -25.39 -30.11 28.79
N ALA A 652 -25.06 -30.19 27.49
CA ALA A 652 -24.62 -31.45 26.88
C ALA A 652 -23.32 -31.97 27.50
N ALA A 653 -22.39 -31.08 27.84
CA ALA A 653 -21.15 -31.44 28.52
C ALA A 653 -21.43 -32.00 29.93
N SER A 654 -22.38 -31.40 30.66
CA SER A 654 -22.82 -31.88 31.96
C SER A 654 -23.52 -33.24 31.87
N ALA A 655 -24.36 -33.45 30.86
CA ALA A 655 -25.00 -34.74 30.60
C ALA A 655 -23.99 -35.84 30.27
N LEU A 656 -22.97 -35.54 29.46
CA LEU A 656 -21.88 -36.49 29.15
C LEU A 656 -21.07 -36.85 30.40
N ARG A 657 -20.74 -35.87 31.25
CA ARG A 657 -20.04 -36.12 32.52
C ARG A 657 -20.86 -37.03 33.45
N ALA A 658 -22.14 -36.72 33.62
CA ALA A 658 -23.04 -37.52 34.44
C ALA A 658 -23.17 -38.97 33.93
N GLU A 659 -23.20 -39.16 32.61
CA GLU A 659 -23.28 -40.50 32.02
C GLU A 659 -21.97 -41.30 32.19
N VAL A 660 -20.81 -40.65 32.08
CA VAL A 660 -19.52 -41.30 32.37
C VAL A 660 -19.46 -41.71 33.84
N GLU A 661 -19.85 -40.84 34.76
CA GLU A 661 -19.91 -41.13 36.19
C GLU A 661 -20.86 -42.29 36.49
N ARG A 662 -22.04 -42.31 35.86
CA ARG A 662 -23.01 -43.42 35.97
C ARG A 662 -22.40 -44.74 35.51
N ILE A 663 -21.71 -44.77 34.36
CA ILE A 663 -21.07 -45.98 33.83
C ILE A 663 -19.93 -46.44 34.76
N GLN A 664 -19.11 -45.53 35.28
CA GLN A 664 -18.06 -45.85 36.23
C GLN A 664 -18.62 -46.43 37.52
N ALA A 665 -19.70 -45.84 38.06
CA ALA A 665 -20.40 -46.37 39.23
C ALA A 665 -20.96 -47.78 38.98
N LEU A 666 -21.52 -48.03 37.77
CA LEU A 666 -22.00 -49.36 37.36
C LEU A 666 -20.85 -50.38 37.31
N HIS A 667 -19.72 -50.05 36.69
CA HIS A 667 -18.56 -50.96 36.60
C HIS A 667 -17.86 -51.19 37.95
N GLY A 668 -17.99 -50.23 38.87
CA GLY A 668 -17.52 -50.35 40.25
C GLY A 668 -18.33 -51.38 41.05
N ARG A 669 -19.67 -51.31 40.98
CA ARG A 669 -20.56 -52.20 41.75
C ARG A 669 -20.91 -53.52 41.07
N SER A 670 -20.80 -53.57 39.74
CA SER A 670 -21.21 -54.70 38.90
C SER A 670 -20.16 -55.03 37.83
N MET A 671 -20.25 -56.21 37.23
CA MET A 671 -19.36 -56.63 36.14
C MET A 671 -20.10 -57.36 35.03
N LYS A 672 -19.55 -57.33 33.81
CA LYS A 672 -20.12 -58.02 32.65
C LYS A 672 -20.08 -59.54 32.85
N LEU A 673 -21.04 -60.26 32.27
CA LEU A 673 -21.10 -61.73 32.35
C LEU A 673 -19.78 -62.44 31.98
N PRO A 674 -19.02 -62.02 30.93
CA PRO A 674 -17.73 -62.65 30.62
C PRO A 674 -16.68 -62.43 31.72
N ALA A 675 -16.65 -61.26 32.36
CA ALA A 675 -15.73 -60.98 33.46
C ALA A 675 -16.09 -61.82 34.70
N ALA A 676 -17.38 -61.95 35.00
CA ALA A 676 -17.87 -62.85 36.05
C ALA A 676 -17.52 -64.31 35.74
N ALA A 677 -17.59 -64.73 34.47
CA ALA A 677 -17.24 -66.08 34.04
C ALA A 677 -15.77 -66.40 34.29
N VAL A 678 -14.89 -65.46 33.95
CA VAL A 678 -13.45 -65.55 34.25
C VAL A 678 -13.22 -65.65 35.77
N GLN A 679 -13.88 -64.81 36.57
CA GLN A 679 -13.71 -64.80 38.02
C GLN A 679 -14.25 -66.07 38.70
N LEU A 680 -15.34 -66.64 38.19
CA LEU A 680 -15.93 -67.88 38.70
C LEU A 680 -15.27 -69.15 38.12
N HIS A 681 -14.37 -69.01 37.16
CA HIS A 681 -13.78 -70.11 36.39
C HIS A 681 -14.82 -71.03 35.74
N VAL A 682 -15.85 -70.44 35.13
CA VAL A 682 -16.91 -71.16 34.40
C VAL A 682 -17.10 -70.56 33.00
N ALA A 683 -17.86 -71.24 32.14
CA ALA A 683 -18.22 -70.69 30.84
C ALA A 683 -19.21 -69.52 30.98
N ALA A 684 -19.14 -68.53 30.08
CA ALA A 684 -20.06 -67.40 30.09
C ALA A 684 -21.54 -67.81 29.94
N SER A 685 -21.82 -68.92 29.24
CA SER A 685 -23.16 -69.52 29.16
C SER A 685 -23.66 -69.99 30.53
N THR A 686 -22.78 -70.53 31.38
CA THR A 686 -23.12 -70.93 32.74
C THR A 686 -23.47 -69.72 33.60
N VAL A 687 -22.69 -68.63 33.53
CA VAL A 687 -23.02 -67.38 34.26
C VAL A 687 -24.37 -66.83 33.81
N ARG A 688 -24.69 -66.90 32.51
CA ARG A 688 -26.02 -66.50 32.02
C ARG A 688 -27.14 -67.33 32.64
N ILE A 689 -26.96 -68.66 32.71
CA ILE A 689 -27.94 -69.56 33.36
C ILE A 689 -28.07 -69.24 34.86
N LEU A 690 -26.97 -68.97 35.56
CA LEU A 690 -27.00 -68.59 36.98
C LEU A 690 -27.76 -67.28 37.20
N ALA A 691 -27.53 -66.29 36.34
CA ALA A 691 -28.29 -65.04 36.37
C ALA A 691 -29.79 -65.25 36.06
N GLU A 692 -30.13 -66.11 35.09
CA GLU A 692 -31.52 -66.44 34.75
C GLU A 692 -32.24 -67.23 35.87
N ARG A 693 -31.51 -68.02 36.65
CA ARG A 693 -32.03 -68.76 37.81
C ARG A 693 -32.12 -67.92 39.09
N GLY A 694 -31.56 -66.71 39.10
CA GLY A 694 -31.50 -65.85 40.29
C GLY A 694 -30.36 -66.19 41.25
N ASP A 695 -29.40 -67.04 40.85
CA ASP A 695 -28.21 -67.35 41.65
C ASP A 695 -27.17 -66.21 41.60
N LEU A 696 -27.28 -65.33 40.60
CA LEU A 696 -26.51 -64.10 40.48
C LEU A 696 -27.46 -62.92 40.27
N ASP A 697 -27.39 -61.92 41.14
CA ASP A 697 -28.18 -60.70 41.00
C ASP A 697 -27.75 -59.92 39.77
N VAL A 698 -28.69 -59.69 38.86
CA VAL A 698 -28.51 -58.87 37.66
C VAL A 698 -28.71 -57.40 38.03
N ASP A 699 -27.75 -56.55 37.69
CA ASP A 699 -27.92 -55.09 37.84
C ASP A 699 -28.94 -54.61 36.79
N PRO A 700 -29.97 -53.84 37.17
CA PRO A 700 -30.97 -53.35 36.23
C PRO A 700 -30.39 -52.37 35.21
N GLU A 701 -29.25 -51.75 35.51
CA GLU A 701 -28.58 -50.85 34.59
C GLU A 701 -27.65 -51.56 33.62
N THR A 702 -27.47 -50.94 32.45
CA THR A 702 -26.53 -51.38 31.42
C THR A 702 -25.62 -50.23 30.99
N ASP A 703 -24.47 -50.58 30.42
CA ASP A 703 -23.54 -49.62 29.81
C ASP A 703 -23.82 -49.45 28.31
N SER A 704 -22.96 -48.72 27.60
CA SER A 704 -23.08 -48.48 26.15
C SER A 704 -23.02 -49.76 25.28
N SER A 705 -22.61 -50.91 25.83
CA SER A 705 -22.61 -52.18 25.09
C SER A 705 -23.95 -52.91 25.13
N GLY A 706 -24.90 -52.47 25.96
CA GLY A 706 -26.20 -53.14 26.14
C GLY A 706 -26.10 -54.53 26.77
N LEU A 707 -24.91 -54.93 27.23
CA LEU A 707 -24.68 -56.22 27.87
C LEU A 707 -25.25 -56.20 29.30
N ARG A 708 -25.76 -57.35 29.73
CA ARG A 708 -26.21 -57.55 31.12
C ARG A 708 -25.02 -57.56 32.08
N PHE A 709 -25.24 -56.95 33.24
CA PHE A 709 -24.29 -56.90 34.34
C PHE A 709 -24.80 -57.75 35.50
N VAL A 710 -23.89 -58.38 36.22
CA VAL A 710 -24.17 -59.03 37.51
C VAL A 710 -23.42 -58.29 38.60
N THR A 711 -24.04 -58.17 39.79
CA THR A 711 -23.42 -57.44 40.90
C THR A 711 -22.15 -58.16 41.36
N ARG A 712 -21.10 -57.40 41.70
CA ARG A 712 -19.85 -58.02 42.18
C ARG A 712 -20.06 -58.75 43.51
N ALA A 713 -21.03 -58.27 44.30
CA ALA A 713 -21.43 -58.86 45.56
C ALA A 713 -22.02 -60.27 45.38
N SER A 714 -22.96 -60.46 44.45
CA SER A 714 -23.57 -61.77 44.20
C SER A 714 -22.57 -62.77 43.63
N VAL A 715 -21.70 -62.32 42.70
CA VAL A 715 -20.59 -63.14 42.17
C VAL A 715 -19.66 -63.60 43.29
N LYS A 716 -19.29 -62.71 44.22
CA LYS A 716 -18.44 -63.05 45.37
C LYS A 716 -19.13 -64.03 46.32
N GLN A 717 -20.41 -63.82 46.62
CA GLN A 717 -21.19 -64.72 47.48
C GLN A 717 -21.32 -66.11 46.86
N TYR A 718 -21.67 -66.19 45.57
CA TYR A 718 -21.74 -67.45 44.84
C TYR A 718 -20.39 -68.17 44.82
N TRP A 719 -19.29 -67.44 44.59
CA TRP A 719 -17.94 -67.98 44.63
C TRP A 719 -17.60 -68.61 46.00
N ILE A 720 -17.91 -67.91 47.10
CA ILE A 720 -17.71 -68.41 48.47
C ILE A 720 -18.55 -69.67 48.69
N ALA A 721 -19.86 -69.63 48.42
CA ALA A 721 -20.76 -70.76 48.62
C ALA A 721 -20.34 -71.99 47.79
N HIS A 722 -19.93 -71.79 46.54
CA HIS A 722 -19.47 -72.85 45.66
C HIS A 722 -18.14 -73.47 46.12
N HIS A 723 -17.21 -72.65 46.63
CA HIS A 723 -15.95 -73.16 47.20
C HIS A 723 -16.12 -73.84 48.56
N GLU A 724 -17.04 -73.36 49.41
CA GLU A 724 -17.39 -74.02 50.67
C GLU A 724 -18.09 -75.37 50.43
N ALA A 725 -18.98 -75.45 49.44
CA ALA A 725 -19.60 -76.72 49.03
C ALA A 725 -18.58 -77.75 48.53
N LYS A 726 -17.53 -77.31 47.80
CA LYS A 726 -16.41 -78.17 47.39
C LYS A 726 -15.49 -78.57 48.54
N ARG A 727 -15.45 -77.81 49.64
CA ARG A 727 -14.63 -78.11 50.82
C ARG A 727 -15.28 -79.11 51.79
N ARG A 728 -16.57 -79.42 51.66
CA ARG A 728 -17.16 -80.54 52.39
C ARG A 728 -16.56 -81.84 51.84
N PRO A 729 -15.74 -82.58 52.62
CA PRO A 729 -15.21 -83.85 52.16
C PRO A 729 -16.39 -84.77 51.85
N ALA A 730 -16.53 -85.18 50.60
CA ALA A 730 -17.51 -86.18 50.22
C ALA A 730 -17.24 -87.42 51.09
N GLN A 731 -18.22 -87.83 51.90
CA GLN A 731 -18.17 -89.11 52.58
C GLN A 731 -17.86 -90.17 51.52
N PRO A 732 -16.83 -91.02 51.70
CA PRO A 732 -16.50 -92.04 50.73
C PRO A 732 -17.66 -93.04 50.63
N VAL A 733 -18.53 -92.83 49.64
CA VAL A 733 -19.53 -93.83 49.26
C VAL A 733 -18.76 -94.99 48.66
N ALA A 734 -18.81 -96.15 49.33
CA ALA A 734 -18.22 -97.38 48.82
C ALA A 734 -18.80 -97.65 47.42
N ALA A 735 -17.93 -97.65 46.41
CA ALA A 735 -18.31 -97.72 45.00
C ALA A 735 -17.52 -98.82 44.31
N VAL A 736 -18.19 -99.58 43.45
CA VAL A 736 -17.59 -100.70 42.72
C VAL A 736 -17.55 -100.34 41.23
N PRO A 737 -16.41 -100.46 40.54
CA PRO A 737 -16.33 -100.23 39.09
C PRO A 737 -17.29 -101.14 38.31
N VAL A 738 -17.99 -100.59 37.32
CA VAL A 738 -18.90 -101.37 36.45
C VAL A 738 -18.18 -102.56 35.80
N ALA A 739 -16.90 -102.41 35.44
CA ALA A 739 -16.11 -103.50 34.89
C ALA A 739 -15.89 -104.66 35.87
N GLU A 740 -15.79 -104.36 37.17
CA GLU A 740 -15.62 -105.37 38.21
C GLU A 740 -16.95 -106.08 38.51
N VAL A 741 -18.06 -105.34 38.47
CA VAL A 741 -19.41 -105.91 38.55
C VAL A 741 -19.71 -106.81 37.36
N ALA A 742 -19.37 -106.37 36.14
CA ALA A 742 -19.51 -107.16 34.91
C ALA A 742 -18.73 -108.48 35.02
N ARG A 743 -17.50 -108.41 35.53
CA ARG A 743 -16.67 -109.60 35.74
C ARG A 743 -17.28 -110.58 36.75
N PHE A 744 -17.86 -110.08 37.84
CA PHE A 744 -18.41 -110.94 38.90
C PHE A 744 -19.79 -111.51 38.60
N THR A 745 -20.59 -110.80 37.81
CA THR A 745 -21.99 -111.16 37.55
C THR A 745 -22.20 -111.81 36.19
N GLY A 746 -21.18 -111.76 35.31
CA GLY A 746 -21.29 -112.22 33.92
C GLY A 746 -22.04 -111.25 33.00
N GLU A 747 -22.60 -110.17 33.54
CA GLU A 747 -23.34 -109.16 32.78
C GLU A 747 -22.42 -108.29 31.92
N THR A 748 -22.87 -107.91 30.73
CA THR A 748 -22.14 -106.94 29.93
C THR A 748 -22.23 -105.54 30.55
N SER A 749 -21.20 -104.71 30.37
CA SER A 749 -21.24 -103.30 30.79
C SER A 749 -22.46 -102.55 30.23
N ARG A 750 -22.95 -102.94 29.05
CA ARG A 750 -24.17 -102.37 28.46
C ARG A 750 -25.39 -102.71 29.30
N THR A 751 -25.57 -103.97 29.67
CA THR A 751 -26.68 -104.41 30.53
C THR A 751 -26.66 -103.68 31.88
N LEU A 752 -25.48 -103.57 32.49
CA LEU A 752 -25.33 -102.84 33.76
C LEU A 752 -25.67 -101.36 33.62
N MET A 753 -25.32 -100.71 32.51
CA MET A 753 -25.68 -99.32 32.27
C MET A 753 -27.16 -99.15 31.88
N ASP A 754 -27.79 -100.15 31.27
CA ASP A 754 -29.23 -100.16 31.03
C ASP A 754 -29.99 -100.30 32.36
N LEU A 755 -29.49 -101.08 33.32
CA LEU A 755 -30.01 -101.14 34.70
C LEU A 755 -29.83 -99.82 35.45
N VAL A 756 -28.74 -99.09 35.20
CA VAL A 756 -28.58 -97.72 35.72
C VAL A 756 -29.64 -96.78 35.13
N ARG A 757 -29.86 -96.84 33.81
CA ARG A 757 -30.88 -96.02 33.15
C ARG A 757 -32.30 -96.38 33.59
N ALA A 758 -32.54 -97.65 33.91
CA ALA A 758 -33.80 -98.12 34.48
C ALA A 758 -33.98 -97.76 35.96
N GLY A 759 -32.97 -97.15 36.61
CA GLY A 759 -33.01 -96.79 38.03
C GLY A 759 -32.84 -97.96 39.00
N VAL A 760 -32.49 -99.15 38.49
CA VAL A 760 -32.27 -100.36 39.29
C VAL A 760 -30.89 -100.34 39.97
N LEU A 761 -29.89 -99.81 39.26
CA LEU A 761 -28.57 -99.57 39.80
C LEU A 761 -28.31 -98.05 39.88
N GLU A 762 -27.62 -97.61 40.92
CA GLU A 762 -27.29 -96.20 41.11
C GLU A 762 -25.83 -95.99 40.76
N GLN A 763 -25.55 -95.08 39.82
CA GLN A 763 -24.19 -94.70 39.47
C GLN A 763 -23.70 -93.57 40.36
N VAL A 764 -22.47 -93.67 40.87
CA VAL A 764 -21.83 -92.57 41.60
C VAL A 764 -21.54 -91.40 40.64
N PRO A 765 -22.11 -90.21 40.85
CA PRO A 765 -21.92 -89.07 39.95
C PRO A 765 -20.46 -88.58 39.94
N GLY A 766 -19.95 -88.20 38.77
CA GLY A 766 -18.73 -87.39 38.65
C GLY A 766 -17.39 -88.14 38.55
N ARG A 767 -17.38 -89.47 38.42
CA ARG A 767 -16.14 -90.24 38.18
C ARG A 767 -16.03 -90.64 36.70
N ARG A 768 -14.82 -90.50 36.12
CA ARG A 768 -14.53 -90.80 34.69
C ARG A 768 -14.76 -92.27 34.30
N ALA A 769 -14.73 -93.18 35.27
CA ALA A 769 -15.15 -94.57 35.09
C ALA A 769 -16.51 -94.76 35.76
N ALA A 770 -17.47 -95.38 35.08
CA ALA A 770 -18.77 -95.69 35.67
C ALA A 770 -18.57 -96.60 36.88
N GLN A 771 -18.95 -96.11 38.06
CA GLN A 771 -18.93 -96.86 39.31
C GLN A 771 -20.34 -96.91 39.86
N LEU A 772 -20.74 -98.06 40.37
CA LEU A 772 -22.05 -98.28 40.98
C LEU A 772 -21.94 -98.15 42.49
N THR A 773 -22.97 -97.64 43.14
CA THR A 773 -23.00 -97.59 44.61
C THR A 773 -23.04 -99.02 45.15
N ALA A 774 -22.22 -99.33 46.16
CA ALA A 774 -22.21 -100.66 46.77
C ALA A 774 -23.57 -101.03 47.39
N THR A 775 -24.41 -100.04 47.68
CA THR A 775 -25.76 -100.22 48.24
C THR A 775 -26.76 -100.66 47.16
N SER A 776 -26.83 -99.95 46.01
CA SER A 776 -27.71 -100.38 44.91
C SER A 776 -27.27 -101.74 44.37
N LEU A 777 -25.96 -101.97 44.30
CA LEU A 777 -25.41 -103.23 43.82
C LEU A 777 -25.76 -104.40 44.75
N ARG A 778 -25.60 -104.24 46.07
CA ARG A 778 -25.99 -105.28 47.04
C ARG A 778 -27.48 -105.58 47.00
N THR A 779 -28.31 -104.54 46.89
CA THR A 779 -29.77 -104.70 46.81
C THR A 779 -30.16 -105.45 45.55
N TRP A 780 -29.56 -105.11 44.41
CA TRP A 780 -29.79 -105.80 43.15
C TRP A 780 -29.29 -107.26 43.17
N MET A 781 -28.14 -107.53 43.79
CA MET A 781 -27.63 -108.91 43.93
C MET A 781 -28.44 -109.76 44.91
N ALA A 782 -28.99 -109.17 45.98
CA ALA A 782 -29.80 -109.89 46.95
C ALA A 782 -31.16 -110.35 46.39
N GLY A 783 -31.65 -109.74 45.31
CA GLY A 783 -32.87 -110.14 44.61
C GLY A 783 -32.69 -111.23 43.55
N ARG A 784 -31.46 -111.75 43.36
CA ARG A 784 -31.16 -112.80 42.38
C ARG A 784 -31.20 -114.18 43.05
N ASP A 785 -32.05 -115.06 42.53
CA ASP A 785 -32.10 -116.48 42.92
C ASP A 785 -30.84 -117.20 42.35
N PRO A 786 -30.05 -117.95 43.15
CA PRO A 786 -28.77 -118.52 42.69
C PRO A 786 -28.89 -119.53 41.54
N ASP A 787 -30.08 -120.10 41.32
CA ASP A 787 -30.31 -121.15 40.33
C ASP A 787 -30.61 -120.65 38.91
N ASP A 788 -30.75 -119.34 38.71
CA ASP A 788 -30.99 -118.74 37.38
C ASP A 788 -29.71 -118.53 36.54
N ALA A 789 -28.55 -118.96 37.05
CA ALA A 789 -27.22 -118.71 36.47
C ALA A 789 -26.79 -119.70 35.36
N VAL A 790 -27.61 -120.69 34.97
CA VAL A 790 -27.23 -121.67 33.95
C VAL A 790 -28.36 -121.94 32.94
N ARG A 791 -28.70 -120.95 32.10
CA ARG A 791 -29.32 -121.21 30.79
C ARG A 791 -28.84 -120.22 29.73
N PRO A 792 -28.15 -120.67 28.65
CA PRO A 792 -27.86 -119.82 27.51
C PRO A 792 -29.11 -119.72 26.63
N ALA A 793 -29.69 -118.51 26.51
CA ALA A 793 -30.79 -118.24 25.59
C ALA A 793 -30.23 -117.82 24.22
N SER A 794 -30.21 -118.78 23.29
CA SER A 794 -30.24 -118.53 21.85
C SER A 794 -31.57 -117.89 21.47
N LEU A 795 -31.56 -116.84 20.65
CA LEU A 795 -32.68 -116.52 19.76
C LEU A 795 -32.22 -115.70 18.56
N ASP A 796 -32.85 -116.06 17.45
CA ASP A 796 -32.46 -115.86 16.07
C ASP A 796 -33.31 -114.75 15.41
N LEU A 797 -32.69 -114.09 14.43
CA LEU A 797 -33.23 -113.50 13.19
C LEU A 797 -34.55 -112.66 13.14
N ALA A 798 -34.35 -111.40 12.73
CA ALA A 798 -34.79 -110.82 11.43
C ALA A 798 -36.10 -110.00 11.26
N SER A 799 -36.00 -109.11 10.25
CA SER A 799 -36.98 -108.27 9.53
C SER A 799 -37.34 -106.92 10.20
N VAL A 800 -37.33 -105.75 9.54
CA VAL A 800 -38.07 -105.29 8.33
C VAL A 800 -37.37 -103.99 7.78
N THR A 801 -36.79 -103.99 6.57
CA THR A 801 -37.24 -103.41 5.27
C THR A 801 -36.95 -101.90 5.02
N PRO A 802 -36.43 -101.49 3.83
CA PRO A 802 -35.87 -100.16 3.57
C PRO A 802 -36.80 -99.19 2.81
N LEU A 803 -36.53 -97.87 2.86
CA LEU A 803 -37.21 -96.87 2.02
C LEU A 803 -36.33 -95.65 1.63
N ARG A 804 -36.07 -95.57 0.31
CA ARG A 804 -36.04 -94.45 -0.65
C ARG A 804 -35.40 -93.05 -0.33
N LEU A 805 -34.47 -92.70 -1.25
CA LEU A 805 -34.15 -91.41 -1.92
C LEU A 805 -35.36 -90.45 -2.11
N ALA A 806 -35.31 -89.11 -2.23
CA ALA A 806 -34.36 -87.96 -2.25
C ALA A 806 -35.28 -86.68 -2.06
N PRO A 807 -34.94 -85.40 -2.35
CA PRO A 807 -33.69 -84.75 -2.78
C PRO A 807 -33.34 -83.38 -2.12
N GLU A 808 -32.16 -82.90 -2.48
CA GLU A 808 -31.75 -81.50 -2.76
C GLU A 808 -32.27 -80.30 -1.94
N SER A 809 -31.35 -79.54 -1.35
CA SER A 809 -31.45 -78.08 -1.31
C SER A 809 -30.07 -77.42 -1.33
N ASN A 810 -29.91 -76.56 -2.34
CA ASN A 810 -28.76 -75.73 -2.70
C ASN A 810 -28.15 -74.90 -1.56
N ILE A 811 -26.81 -74.89 -1.48
CA ILE A 811 -26.03 -73.81 -0.84
C ILE A 811 -25.11 -73.22 -1.90
N VAL A 812 -25.43 -72.01 -2.36
CA VAL A 812 -24.60 -71.19 -3.24
C VAL A 812 -23.77 -70.23 -2.39
N ILE A 813 -22.45 -70.34 -2.54
CA ILE A 813 -21.44 -69.46 -1.94
C ILE A 813 -21.21 -68.28 -2.91
N PRO A 814 -21.31 -67.00 -2.50
CA PRO A 814 -20.92 -65.88 -3.36
C PRO A 814 -19.39 -65.64 -3.33
N PRO A 815 -18.74 -65.32 -4.47
CA PRO A 815 -17.33 -64.99 -4.51
C PRO A 815 -17.04 -63.53 -4.13
N LYS A 816 -15.83 -63.32 -3.58
CA LYS A 816 -15.23 -62.03 -3.18
C LYS A 816 -15.09 -61.05 -4.37
N PRO A 817 -15.26 -59.73 -4.15
CA PRO A 817 -14.93 -58.74 -5.17
C PRO A 817 -13.42 -58.48 -5.24
N VAL A 818 -12.93 -58.43 -6.48
CA VAL A 818 -11.58 -58.06 -6.90
C VAL A 818 -11.42 -56.53 -6.86
N THR A 819 -10.32 -56.08 -6.27
CA THR A 819 -9.88 -54.68 -6.19
C THR A 819 -9.43 -54.18 -7.58
N LEU A 820 -10.11 -53.18 -8.12
CA LEU A 820 -9.69 -52.45 -9.33
C LEU A 820 -8.83 -51.23 -8.94
N THR A 821 -7.56 -51.27 -9.31
CA THR A 821 -6.65 -50.11 -9.35
C THR A 821 -6.83 -49.32 -10.65
N ARG A 822 -7.37 -48.10 -10.55
CA ARG A 822 -7.16 -46.99 -11.52
C ARG A 822 -6.01 -46.15 -10.96
N GLY A 823 -4.98 -45.73 -11.69
CA GLY A 823 -4.96 -45.20 -13.05
C GLY A 823 -4.53 -43.72 -12.93
N ALA A 824 -3.22 -43.49 -12.90
CA ALA A 824 -2.62 -42.16 -12.74
C ALA A 824 -2.77 -41.32 -14.01
N SER A 825 -3.23 -40.07 -13.85
CA SER A 825 -3.36 -39.07 -14.90
C SER A 825 -2.27 -38.01 -14.78
N ARG A 826 -1.67 -37.69 -15.94
CA ARG A 826 -0.72 -36.63 -16.24
C ARG A 826 -1.43 -35.27 -16.46
N ASN A 827 -0.60 -34.22 -16.43
CA ASN A 827 -0.78 -32.82 -16.86
C ASN A 827 -1.12 -31.86 -15.71
N GLY A 828 -0.48 -30.70 -15.53
CA GLY A 828 0.29 -29.89 -16.47
C GLY A 828 -0.46 -28.57 -16.71
N ARG A 829 -0.13 -27.53 -15.92
CA ARG A 829 -0.22 -26.10 -16.24
C ARG A 829 0.56 -25.30 -15.21
#